data_AF-A0AAV1P222-F1
#
_entry.id   AF-A0AAV1P222-F1
#
_cell.length_a   1.000
_cell.length_b   1.000
_cell.length_c   1.000
_cell.angle_alpha   90.00
_cell.angle_beta   90.00
_cell.angle_gamma   90.00
#
_symmetry.space_group_name_H-M   'P 1'
#
loop_
_entity.id
_entity.type
_entity.pdbx_description
1 polymer ?
#
loop_
_entity_poly.entity_id
_entity_poly.type
_entity_poly.pdbx_seq_one_letter_code
_entity_poly.pdbx_strand_id
1 'polypeptide(L)'
;MATLKFSARLQPACLAEWAKAWFRTDISGISRPSLLVGKPPGGWTCFFSSAQSDTGVGPEAILLPGSPSKDKCGVKTSKSKRSGGLKKRGADFNLTTCLPPHSLLTTLHLLHSFTKMKLKEDLNVMLLLLFHLMVWIYTFITFLPSYIVCWVSPPYGVHYGSEEERAKRAKARSLHGCPEGPYRAVSATKKLVTSLHPGVDTLDKMFEYAAKRFPHRDCLGTREVISEEDEQQSNGKVFKKVVLGEYQWLAYEETLSAASQLGSGLASLGQRPKNNIAIFCETRAEWIIAAQACFMYNFPLVTLYSTLGGPAIVHGLNEAQVTHIITSRELLETKLKPILIEVPRLQHIIVVDSTPTSWPGYPRGISVHNMAAVQKLGVKPENAARERKQPLPSDIAVIMYTSGSTGVPKGVMISHSNIIAGITGMAERIPNLCEEDTYIGYLPLAHVLELSAELVCVAHGCRIGYSSPQTLSDQSTKIKKGSKGDTSLLQPTLMAAVPEIMDRIYKNVMTKVEDMNCVQRTLFILAYNYKLDQLAKGYSTPLCDKFVFRKVRSLLGGQMRVLLSGGAPLSAATQRFMNVCFCCPVGQGYGLTETCGAGTISELWDYSTGRVGGPLVCCEIKLKDWVEGGYRSTDKPHPRGEILIGGPNITMGYYKNEAKNQEDFFVDENRQRWFCTGDIGVFHEDGCLKIIDRKKDLVKLQAGEYVSLGKVESMLKNCPLIDNICAYANSDETYVIGFVVPNQKHFLALANQYGVRGVFEELCNSKAMEELALKVITEAALAAQLERFEIPRKISLSPDPWTPETGLVTDAFKLKRIELKTHYQSDIERMYGGK
;
A
#
# COMPACT_ATOMS: atom_id res chain seq x y z
N MET A 1 11.98 -4.45 68.54
CA MET A 1 12.09 -3.02 68.93
C MET A 1 13.57 -2.68 68.92
N ALA A 2 14.12 -1.66 68.27
CA ALA A 2 13.62 -0.57 67.44
C ALA A 2 14.80 -0.17 66.52
N THR A 3 14.63 -0.14 65.19
CA THR A 3 14.41 1.07 64.38
C THR A 3 15.46 2.18 64.57
N LEU A 4 16.35 2.33 63.58
CA LEU A 4 17.06 3.56 63.28
C LEU A 4 16.56 4.10 61.94
N LYS A 5 15.87 5.23 62.01
CA LYS A 5 15.43 6.04 60.87
C LYS A 5 16.64 6.78 60.30
N PHE A 6 16.82 6.74 58.98
CA PHE A 6 17.38 7.88 58.25
C PHE A 6 16.52 8.15 57.02
N SER A 7 16.03 9.38 56.96
CA SER A 7 15.28 9.97 55.86
C SER A 7 16.27 10.43 54.79
N ALA A 8 16.06 10.03 53.54
CA ALA A 8 16.64 10.69 52.38
C ALA A 8 15.56 10.78 51.29
N ARG A 9 15.10 12.00 51.01
CA ARG A 9 14.28 12.34 49.84
C ARG A 9 15.14 12.15 48.58
N LEU A 10 14.76 11.22 47.70
CA LEU A 10 15.34 11.08 46.36
C LEU A 10 14.49 11.86 45.35
N GLN A 11 15.08 12.88 44.73
CA GLN A 11 14.50 13.65 43.63
C GLN A 11 14.65 12.89 42.29
N PRO A 12 13.68 13.00 41.35
CA PRO A 12 13.73 12.32 40.03
C PRO A 12 14.73 12.92 39.01
N ALA A 13 15.73 13.70 39.44
CA ALA A 13 16.57 14.51 38.55
C ALA A 13 17.78 13.77 37.95
N CYS A 14 18.27 12.68 38.57
CA CYS A 14 19.51 12.02 38.12
C CYS A 14 19.39 11.19 36.83
N LEU A 15 18.22 10.60 36.54
CA LEU A 15 18.01 9.81 35.31
C LEU A 15 17.89 10.68 34.06
N ALA A 16 17.41 11.92 34.20
CA ALA A 16 17.25 12.86 33.10
C ALA A 16 18.59 13.46 32.65
N GLU A 17 19.52 13.70 33.57
CA GLU A 17 20.84 14.27 33.27
C GLU A 17 21.80 13.24 32.65
N TRP A 18 21.72 11.96 33.07
CA TRP A 18 22.55 10.89 32.49
C TRP A 18 22.14 10.55 31.04
N ALA A 19 20.83 10.58 30.72
CA ALA A 19 20.33 10.38 29.36
C ALA A 19 20.59 11.58 28.42
N LYS A 20 20.66 12.81 28.96
CA LYS A 20 21.02 14.02 28.20
C LYS A 20 22.50 14.06 27.82
N ALA A 21 23.38 13.55 28.69
CA ALA A 21 24.83 13.53 28.45
C ALA A 21 25.26 12.51 27.37
N TRP A 22 24.46 11.47 27.11
CA TRP A 22 24.81 10.39 26.17
C TRP A 22 24.45 10.65 24.69
N PHE A 23 23.58 11.63 24.41
CA PHE A 23 23.05 11.90 23.06
C PHE A 23 23.45 13.27 22.47
N ARG A 24 24.38 14.02 23.09
CA ARG A 24 24.98 15.21 22.47
C ARG A 24 26.15 14.82 21.57
N THR A 25 25.86 14.65 20.29
CA THR A 25 26.80 14.96 19.21
C THR A 25 26.03 15.71 18.14
N ASP A 26 26.20 17.03 18.12
CA ASP A 26 25.77 17.90 17.04
C ASP A 26 26.51 17.49 15.76
N ILE A 27 25.76 17.23 14.68
CA ILE A 27 26.28 17.25 13.32
C ILE A 27 25.63 18.47 12.65
N SER A 28 26.19 19.64 12.94
CA SER A 28 25.99 20.83 12.12
C SER A 28 27.28 21.65 12.10
N GLY A 29 27.85 21.81 10.90
CA GLY A 29 28.82 22.85 10.54
C GLY A 29 30.30 22.59 10.87
N ILE A 30 31.09 22.19 9.86
CA ILE A 30 32.47 22.69 9.70
C ILE A 30 32.75 22.97 8.22
N SER A 31 32.94 24.24 7.91
CA SER A 31 33.53 24.79 6.69
C SER A 31 35.00 25.16 6.94
N ARG A 32 35.94 24.54 6.19
CA ARG A 32 37.30 25.00 5.76
C ARG A 32 38.36 25.32 6.86
N PRO A 33 39.70 25.30 6.60
CA PRO A 33 40.39 25.80 5.40
C PRO A 33 41.62 25.01 4.85
N SER A 34 42.09 25.54 3.73
CA SER A 34 43.25 25.26 2.89
C SER A 34 44.63 25.36 3.56
N LEU A 35 45.58 24.51 3.11
CA LEU A 35 47.02 24.81 3.09
C LEU A 35 47.73 24.03 1.97
N LEU A 36 48.67 24.75 1.34
CA LEU A 36 49.44 24.48 0.13
C LEU A 36 50.59 23.47 0.31
N VAL A 37 51.23 23.15 -0.83
CA VAL A 37 52.56 22.53 -1.10
C VAL A 37 52.39 21.11 -1.69
N GLY A 38 52.90 20.72 -2.86
CA GLY A 38 53.74 21.32 -3.89
C GLY A 38 53.89 20.31 -5.06
N LYS A 39 53.99 20.81 -6.29
CA LYS A 39 54.27 20.12 -7.57
C LYS A 39 55.81 19.91 -7.73
N PRO A 40 56.40 19.35 -8.83
CA PRO A 40 55.93 18.51 -9.99
C PRO A 40 57.02 17.41 -10.35
N PRO A 41 57.36 17.02 -11.62
CA PRO A 41 56.68 16.97 -12.95
C PRO A 41 56.84 15.63 -13.76
N GLY A 42 56.18 15.55 -14.93
CA GLY A 42 56.52 14.69 -16.09
C GLY A 42 55.42 13.66 -16.40
N GLY A 43 54.80 13.56 -17.58
CA GLY A 43 55.17 13.90 -18.95
C GLY A 43 55.08 12.63 -19.81
N TRP A 44 54.58 12.76 -21.04
CA TRP A 44 54.63 11.82 -22.18
C TRP A 44 53.35 11.05 -22.58
N THR A 45 52.87 11.51 -23.74
CA THR A 45 52.01 10.93 -24.79
C THR A 45 52.70 9.84 -25.62
N CYS A 46 51.93 8.92 -26.22
CA CYS A 46 52.02 8.33 -27.59
C CYS A 46 51.04 7.13 -27.67
N PHE A 47 50.02 7.03 -28.53
CA PHE A 47 49.90 6.87 -30.00
C PHE A 47 50.40 5.55 -30.61
N PHE A 48 49.65 5.10 -31.65
CA PHE A 48 49.66 3.87 -32.50
C PHE A 48 48.66 2.78 -32.06
N SER A 49 47.58 2.44 -32.78
CA SER A 49 47.25 2.24 -34.21
C SER A 49 47.52 0.81 -34.74
N SER A 50 46.39 0.17 -35.04
CA SER A 50 46.06 -0.64 -36.23
C SER A 50 46.68 -2.02 -36.52
N ALA A 51 45.77 -2.87 -37.03
CA ALA A 51 45.93 -3.96 -38.01
C ALA A 51 46.04 -5.38 -37.45
N GLN A 52 45.59 -6.45 -38.12
CA GLN A 52 44.53 -6.76 -39.10
C GLN A 52 44.65 -8.29 -39.31
N SER A 53 43.62 -8.92 -39.89
CA SER A 53 43.70 -10.19 -40.68
C SER A 53 44.01 -11.48 -39.89
N ASP A 54 43.55 -12.68 -40.25
CA ASP A 54 42.44 -13.23 -41.04
C ASP A 54 42.56 -14.76 -40.90
N THR A 55 41.65 -15.48 -41.57
CA THR A 55 41.64 -16.95 -41.83
C THR A 55 40.97 -17.79 -40.73
N GLY A 56 39.99 -18.65 -40.98
CA GLY A 56 39.44 -19.21 -42.22
C GLY A 56 39.33 -20.74 -42.09
N VAL A 57 38.36 -21.33 -42.80
CA VAL A 57 38.18 -22.77 -43.12
C VAL A 57 37.13 -23.54 -42.29
N GLY A 58 35.99 -23.87 -42.92
CA GLY A 58 35.05 -24.97 -42.56
C GLY A 58 35.48 -26.31 -43.21
N PRO A 59 34.61 -27.26 -43.62
CA PRO A 59 33.14 -27.37 -43.50
C PRO A 59 32.60 -28.82 -43.19
N GLU A 60 31.27 -29.00 -43.28
CA GLU A 60 30.51 -30.24 -43.68
C GLU A 60 30.52 -31.49 -42.74
N ALA A 61 29.51 -32.36 -42.61
CA ALA A 61 28.23 -32.61 -43.29
C ALA A 61 27.41 -33.75 -42.58
N ILE A 62 26.07 -33.60 -42.56
CA ILE A 62 25.03 -34.58 -43.03
C ILE A 62 24.60 -35.85 -42.21
N LEU A 63 23.25 -36.03 -42.17
CA LEU A 63 22.36 -37.24 -42.14
C LEU A 63 21.54 -37.64 -40.88
N LEU A 64 20.21 -37.70 -41.13
CA LEU A 64 19.03 -38.19 -40.38
C LEU A 64 18.90 -39.76 -40.42
N PRO A 65 17.75 -40.40 -40.07
CA PRO A 65 16.87 -40.37 -38.87
C PRO A 65 16.55 -41.80 -38.34
N GLY A 66 15.73 -41.93 -37.28
CA GLY A 66 15.08 -43.22 -36.96
C GLY A 66 14.15 -43.23 -35.73
N SER A 67 12.85 -43.35 -35.97
CA SER A 67 11.82 -43.85 -35.03
C SER A 67 11.38 -45.26 -35.49
N PRO A 68 10.82 -46.17 -34.66
CA PRO A 68 9.35 -46.17 -34.44
C PRO A 68 8.77 -46.89 -33.17
N SER A 69 7.62 -46.35 -32.68
CA SER A 69 6.31 -47.03 -32.42
C SER A 69 6.00 -48.02 -31.24
N LYS A 70 4.72 -47.92 -30.79
CA LYS A 70 3.76 -48.93 -30.22
C LYS A 70 3.89 -49.29 -28.71
N ASP A 71 2.85 -49.60 -27.91
CA ASP A 71 1.38 -49.74 -28.05
C ASP A 71 0.73 -49.98 -26.65
N LYS A 72 -0.59 -49.72 -26.53
CA LYS A 72 -1.65 -50.43 -25.76
C LYS A 72 -1.98 -50.17 -24.26
N CYS A 73 -3.19 -49.63 -24.09
CA CYS A 73 -4.35 -49.94 -23.21
C CYS A 73 -4.32 -51.00 -22.08
N GLY A 74 -5.04 -50.68 -20.99
CA GLY A 74 -5.67 -51.65 -20.08
C GLY A 74 -6.64 -51.01 -19.05
N VAL A 75 -7.95 -51.23 -19.23
CA VAL A 75 -9.06 -50.86 -18.33
C VAL A 75 -9.38 -52.04 -17.39
N LYS A 76 -9.78 -51.79 -16.12
CA LYS A 76 -10.84 -52.57 -15.42
C LYS A 76 -11.34 -51.94 -14.11
N THR A 77 -12.66 -51.95 -14.00
CA THR A 77 -13.61 -51.51 -12.95
C THR A 77 -13.86 -52.55 -11.85
N SER A 78 -14.31 -52.13 -10.66
CA SER A 78 -15.42 -52.68 -9.82
C SER A 78 -15.23 -52.23 -8.35
N LYS A 79 -16.18 -52.14 -7.41
CA LYS A 79 -17.65 -52.21 -7.31
C LYS A 79 -17.99 -51.70 -5.88
N SER A 80 -19.13 -51.04 -5.72
CA SER A 80 -19.72 -50.67 -4.42
C SER A 80 -20.36 -51.87 -3.69
N LYS A 81 -20.52 -51.79 -2.35
CA LYS A 81 -21.79 -52.17 -1.68
C LYS A 81 -21.90 -51.60 -0.25
N ARG A 82 -23.06 -51.00 0.02
CA ARG A 82 -23.61 -50.56 1.31
C ARG A 82 -24.40 -51.68 2.00
N SER A 83 -24.50 -51.61 3.33
CA SER A 83 -25.69 -51.84 4.19
C SER A 83 -25.18 -51.88 5.65
N GLY A 84 -25.81 -51.38 6.71
CA GLY A 84 -27.16 -50.87 6.98
C GLY A 84 -27.60 -51.42 8.36
N GLY A 85 -28.04 -50.58 9.32
CA GLY A 85 -28.69 -51.09 10.54
C GLY A 85 -28.69 -50.16 11.77
N LEU A 86 -29.86 -49.56 12.06
CA LEU A 86 -30.23 -48.74 13.23
C LEU A 86 -30.44 -49.54 14.53
N LYS A 87 -30.28 -48.90 15.70
CA LYS A 87 -31.26 -48.93 16.83
C LYS A 87 -31.02 -47.81 17.89
N LYS A 88 -32.09 -47.05 18.21
CA LYS A 88 -32.31 -46.19 19.42
C LYS A 88 -32.85 -47.11 20.56
N ARG A 89 -32.89 -46.84 21.88
CA ARG A 89 -33.07 -45.67 22.80
C ARG A 89 -32.40 -46.05 24.16
N GLY A 90 -31.80 -45.14 24.94
CA GLY A 90 -32.37 -44.43 26.14
C GLY A 90 -32.40 -45.32 27.39
N ALA A 91 -31.97 -44.98 28.62
CA ALA A 91 -31.48 -43.79 29.31
C ALA A 91 -30.71 -44.26 30.57
N ASP A 92 -29.83 -43.44 31.17
CA ASP A 92 -29.75 -43.19 32.63
C ASP A 92 -28.61 -42.23 33.03
N PHE A 93 -28.91 -41.44 34.05
CA PHE A 93 -28.15 -40.36 34.69
C PHE A 93 -27.08 -40.90 35.66
N ASN A 94 -25.84 -40.38 35.65
CA ASN A 94 -25.24 -39.56 36.73
C ASN A 94 -23.69 -39.44 36.67
N LEU A 95 -23.22 -38.30 37.17
CA LEU A 95 -21.83 -37.85 37.38
C LEU A 95 -20.93 -38.88 38.09
N THR A 96 -19.68 -39.05 37.64
CA THR A 96 -18.45 -38.62 38.36
C THR A 96 -17.16 -38.90 37.57
N THR A 97 -16.33 -37.86 37.44
CA THR A 97 -14.85 -37.79 37.50
C THR A 97 -14.01 -39.04 37.15
N CYS A 98 -13.15 -38.91 36.13
CA CYS A 98 -11.76 -39.41 36.10
C CYS A 98 -10.96 -38.69 34.99
N LEU A 99 -9.97 -37.87 35.36
CA LEU A 99 -8.76 -37.56 34.58
C LEU A 99 -7.95 -38.87 34.38
N PRO A 100 -7.09 -39.10 33.34
CA PRO A 100 -5.93 -38.27 32.94
C PRO A 100 -5.59 -38.40 31.41
N PRO A 101 -4.34 -38.36 30.92
CA PRO A 101 -3.33 -37.28 30.87
C PRO A 101 -2.93 -36.91 29.42
N HIS A 102 -2.68 -35.64 29.08
CA HIS A 102 -1.78 -35.27 27.97
C HIS A 102 -1.36 -33.80 28.09
N SER A 103 -0.55 -33.51 29.11
CA SER A 103 0.16 -32.23 29.26
C SER A 103 1.64 -32.56 29.43
N LEU A 104 2.38 -32.67 28.32
CA LEU A 104 3.86 -32.63 28.29
C LEU A 104 4.45 -32.62 26.86
N LEU A 105 3.65 -32.89 25.80
CA LEU A 105 4.11 -32.81 24.40
C LEU A 105 3.68 -31.54 23.64
N THR A 106 2.71 -30.78 24.14
CA THR A 106 2.19 -29.57 23.48
C THR A 106 3.00 -28.31 23.79
N THR A 107 3.90 -28.36 24.78
CA THR A 107 4.73 -27.23 25.21
C THR A 107 6.04 -27.09 24.42
N LEU A 108 6.43 -28.10 23.63
CA LEU A 108 7.66 -28.06 22.81
C LEU A 108 7.42 -27.65 21.34
N HIS A 109 6.19 -27.66 20.84
CA HIS A 109 5.87 -27.25 19.46
C HIS A 109 5.49 -25.77 19.29
N LEU A 110 5.27 -25.03 20.38
CA LEU A 110 4.86 -23.61 20.35
C LEU A 110 6.02 -22.60 20.39
N LEU A 111 7.28 -23.06 20.39
CA LEU A 111 8.48 -22.22 20.50
C LEU A 111 9.16 -21.87 19.17
N HIS A 112 8.62 -22.29 18.02
CA HIS A 112 9.28 -22.14 16.72
C HIS A 112 8.40 -21.43 15.66
N SER A 113 7.98 -20.19 15.92
CA SER A 113 7.56 -19.29 14.83
C SER A 113 7.54 -17.81 15.26
N PHE A 114 8.71 -17.27 15.60
CA PHE A 114 8.91 -15.82 15.62
C PHE A 114 10.30 -15.54 15.07
N THR A 115 10.37 -14.95 13.87
CA THR A 115 11.59 -14.36 13.32
C THR A 115 12.01 -13.16 14.17
N LYS A 116 12.69 -13.43 15.28
CA LYS A 116 13.39 -12.40 16.07
C LYS A 116 14.51 -11.83 15.21
N MET A 117 14.76 -10.52 15.30
CA MET A 117 16.03 -9.97 14.83
C MET A 117 17.15 -10.67 15.61
N LYS A 118 17.97 -11.46 14.92
CA LYS A 118 19.08 -12.19 15.53
C LYS A 118 20.25 -11.23 15.69
N LEU A 119 20.79 -11.16 16.91
CA LEU A 119 22.11 -10.57 17.10
C LEU A 119 23.13 -11.50 16.41
N LYS A 120 24.09 -10.92 15.68
CA LYS A 120 25.39 -11.58 15.51
C LYS A 120 26.08 -11.52 16.87
N GLU A 121 26.40 -12.68 17.42
CA GLU A 121 26.96 -12.85 18.75
C GLU A 121 28.40 -12.32 18.81
N ASP A 122 28.56 -11.02 19.10
CA ASP A 122 29.85 -10.41 19.47
C ASP A 122 29.61 -9.40 20.61
N LEU A 123 28.96 -9.82 21.70
CA LEU A 123 28.61 -8.90 22.80
C LEU A 123 29.18 -9.31 24.17
N ASN A 124 29.63 -8.29 24.89
CA ASN A 124 30.04 -8.36 26.29
C ASN A 124 28.82 -8.64 27.20
N VAL A 125 28.80 -9.81 27.83
CA VAL A 125 27.73 -10.33 28.70
C VAL A 125 27.28 -9.33 29.77
N MET A 126 28.19 -8.49 30.27
CA MET A 126 27.91 -7.45 31.26
C MET A 126 26.96 -6.36 30.76
N LEU A 127 27.08 -5.94 29.49
CA LEU A 127 26.21 -4.93 28.91
C LEU A 127 24.79 -5.47 28.74
N LEU A 128 24.69 -6.75 28.37
CA LEU A 128 23.42 -7.45 28.25
C LEU A 128 22.70 -7.54 29.61
N LEU A 129 23.43 -7.90 30.67
CA LEU A 129 22.91 -7.97 32.04
C LEU A 129 22.42 -6.61 32.55
N LEU A 130 23.19 -5.54 32.31
CA LEU A 130 22.78 -4.17 32.64
C LEU A 130 21.49 -3.76 31.93
N PHE A 131 21.37 -4.08 30.64
CA PHE A 131 20.15 -3.80 29.89
C PHE A 131 18.95 -4.60 30.43
N HIS A 132 19.12 -5.89 30.70
CA HIS A 132 18.06 -6.72 31.29
C HIS A 132 17.64 -6.20 32.67
N LEU A 133 18.60 -5.78 33.51
CA LEU A 133 18.31 -5.18 34.81
C LEU A 133 17.53 -3.87 34.65
N MET A 134 17.94 -3.00 33.72
CA MET A 134 17.21 -1.76 33.43
C MET A 134 15.80 -2.02 32.91
N VAL A 135 15.63 -2.97 31.98
CA VAL A 135 14.31 -3.36 31.46
C VAL A 135 13.44 -4.00 32.55
N TRP A 136 14.03 -4.80 33.43
CA TRP A 136 13.33 -5.41 34.55
C TRP A 136 12.86 -4.36 35.55
N ILE A 137 13.75 -3.44 35.96
CA ILE A 137 13.42 -2.29 36.80
C ILE A 137 12.33 -1.44 36.14
N TYR A 138 12.43 -1.16 34.84
CA TYR A 138 11.43 -0.40 34.08
C TYR A 138 10.08 -1.12 34.04
N THR A 139 10.07 -2.41 33.72
CA THR A 139 8.84 -3.20 33.62
C THR A 139 8.16 -3.25 35.00
N PHE A 140 8.95 -3.41 36.06
CA PHE A 140 8.48 -3.35 37.43
C PHE A 140 7.90 -1.96 37.75
N ILE A 141 8.62 -0.87 37.54
CA ILE A 141 8.12 0.48 37.86
C ILE A 141 6.88 0.87 37.04
N THR A 142 6.85 0.52 35.75
CA THR A 142 5.81 0.99 34.81
C THR A 142 4.52 0.18 34.94
N PHE A 143 4.63 -1.14 35.08
CA PHE A 143 3.47 -2.02 35.08
C PHE A 143 3.04 -2.46 36.48
N LEU A 144 3.90 -2.45 37.51
CA LEU A 144 3.49 -2.80 38.88
C LEU A 144 2.33 -1.93 39.41
N PRO A 145 2.28 -0.59 39.17
CA PRO A 145 1.11 0.21 39.54
C PRO A 145 -0.16 -0.25 38.82
N SER A 146 -0.08 -0.57 37.53
CA SER A 146 -1.22 -1.10 36.76
C SER A 146 -1.66 -2.47 37.27
N TYR A 147 -0.71 -3.35 37.61
CA TYR A 147 -0.98 -4.66 38.19
C TYR A 147 -1.64 -4.54 39.57
N ILE A 148 -1.15 -3.63 40.44
CA ILE A 148 -1.73 -3.40 41.77
C ILE A 148 -3.13 -2.78 41.67
N VAL A 149 -3.34 -1.81 40.78
CA VAL A 149 -4.65 -1.16 40.57
C VAL A 149 -5.69 -2.16 40.03
N CYS A 150 -5.32 -2.99 39.05
CA CYS A 150 -6.18 -4.08 38.56
C CYS A 150 -6.47 -5.15 39.63
N TRP A 151 -5.58 -5.31 40.62
CA TRP A 151 -5.76 -6.29 41.71
C TRP A 151 -6.66 -5.76 42.83
N VAL A 152 -6.71 -4.44 43.03
CA VAL A 152 -7.44 -3.80 44.15
C VAL A 152 -8.83 -3.29 43.75
N SER A 153 -9.12 -3.06 42.45
CA SER A 153 -10.42 -2.54 41.99
C SER A 153 -11.13 -3.52 41.03
N PRO A 154 -12.27 -4.13 41.40
CA PRO A 154 -13.13 -4.78 40.41
C PRO A 154 -13.79 -3.69 39.53
N PRO A 155 -13.98 -3.93 38.21
CA PRO A 155 -14.33 -2.87 37.27
C PRO A 155 -15.78 -2.45 37.45
N TYR A 156 -16.01 -1.31 38.11
CA TYR A 156 -17.27 -0.58 38.05
C TYR A 156 -17.23 0.42 36.88
N GLY A 157 -18.04 0.17 35.85
CA GLY A 157 -18.81 1.26 35.23
C GLY A 157 -18.33 1.93 33.94
N VAL A 158 -17.40 1.38 33.15
CA VAL A 158 -17.23 1.77 31.73
C VAL A 158 -17.02 0.51 30.89
N HIS A 159 -18.04 0.13 30.11
CA HIS A 159 -18.09 -1.10 29.31
C HIS A 159 -17.09 -1.10 28.13
N TYR A 160 -15.79 -1.30 28.34
CA TYR A 160 -14.90 -1.87 27.30
C TYR A 160 -13.66 -2.53 27.95
N GLY A 161 -13.47 -3.83 27.73
CA GLY A 161 -12.36 -4.65 28.25
C GLY A 161 -10.94 -4.19 27.87
N SER A 162 -9.93 -4.92 28.35
CA SER A 162 -8.50 -4.61 28.12
C SER A 162 -8.18 -4.59 26.62
N GLU A 163 -7.13 -3.87 26.19
CA GLU A 163 -6.73 -3.80 24.77
C GLU A 163 -6.49 -5.19 24.17
N GLU A 164 -5.96 -6.12 24.97
CA GLU A 164 -5.77 -7.52 24.61
C GLU A 164 -7.11 -8.26 24.38
N GLU A 165 -8.11 -8.03 25.22
CA GLU A 165 -9.46 -8.59 25.02
C GLU A 165 -10.10 -8.05 23.74
N ARG A 166 -9.90 -6.76 23.44
CA ARG A 166 -10.36 -6.15 22.18
C ARG A 166 -9.63 -6.73 20.97
N ALA A 167 -8.33 -6.98 21.08
CA ALA A 167 -7.55 -7.61 20.02
C ALA A 167 -7.99 -9.07 19.75
N LYS A 168 -8.42 -9.81 20.78
CA LYS A 168 -8.81 -11.23 20.67
C LYS A 168 -10.29 -11.45 20.36
N ARG A 169 -11.13 -10.42 20.44
CA ARG A 169 -12.58 -10.55 20.16
C ARG A 169 -12.83 -11.03 18.74
N ALA A 170 -13.99 -11.63 18.50
CA ALA A 170 -14.47 -11.90 17.15
C ALA A 170 -14.88 -10.59 16.46
N LYS A 171 -14.37 -10.33 15.26
CA LYS A 171 -14.61 -9.12 14.46
C LYS A 171 -15.79 -9.31 13.52
N ALA A 172 -15.97 -10.53 13.03
CA ALA A 172 -17.11 -10.90 12.20
C ALA A 172 -17.59 -12.31 12.48
N ARG A 173 -18.85 -12.58 12.12
CA ARG A 173 -19.46 -13.91 12.22
C ARG A 173 -20.28 -14.20 10.97
N SER A 174 -20.39 -15.47 10.63
CA SER A 174 -21.33 -15.93 9.61
C SER A 174 -22.76 -15.78 10.13
N LEU A 175 -23.63 -15.11 9.36
CA LEU A 175 -25.02 -14.87 9.75
C LEU A 175 -25.83 -16.16 9.92
N HIS A 176 -25.52 -17.18 9.12
CA HIS A 176 -26.21 -18.47 9.12
C HIS A 176 -25.43 -19.58 9.84
N GLY A 177 -24.25 -19.27 10.38
CA GLY A 177 -23.35 -20.27 10.93
C GLY A 177 -22.69 -21.18 9.89
N CYS A 178 -22.92 -20.92 8.60
CA CYS A 178 -22.30 -21.67 7.50
C CYS A 178 -20.89 -21.17 7.20
N PRO A 179 -19.92 -22.06 6.90
CA PRO A 179 -18.55 -21.68 6.52
C PRO A 179 -18.46 -20.81 5.25
N GLU A 180 -19.42 -20.90 4.32
CA GLU A 180 -19.47 -20.05 3.14
C GLU A 180 -19.87 -18.58 3.43
N GLY A 181 -20.39 -18.28 4.62
CA GLY A 181 -20.91 -16.95 4.98
C GLY A 181 -22.41 -16.78 4.68
N PRO A 182 -22.91 -15.54 4.54
CA PRO A 182 -22.16 -14.29 4.56
C PRO A 182 -21.63 -13.93 5.95
N TYR A 183 -20.39 -13.47 5.98
CA TYR A 183 -19.72 -12.91 7.15
C TYR A 183 -20.03 -11.42 7.25
N ARG A 184 -20.46 -10.99 8.44
CA ARG A 184 -20.75 -9.58 8.74
C ARG A 184 -20.04 -9.15 10.03
N ALA A 185 -19.67 -7.88 10.09
CA ALA A 185 -19.12 -7.28 11.31
C ALA A 185 -20.05 -7.52 12.51
N VAL A 186 -19.46 -7.81 13.68
CA VAL A 186 -20.23 -8.03 14.92
C VAL A 186 -20.99 -6.76 15.34
N SER A 187 -20.44 -5.58 15.06
CA SER A 187 -21.10 -4.29 15.31
C SER A 187 -22.31 -4.01 14.40
N ALA A 188 -22.42 -4.69 13.26
CA ALA A 188 -23.45 -4.45 12.25
C ALA A 188 -24.23 -5.72 11.86
N THR A 189 -24.33 -6.73 12.74
CA THR A 189 -24.93 -8.03 12.39
C THR A 189 -26.36 -7.92 11.87
N LYS A 190 -27.16 -6.99 12.40
CA LYS A 190 -28.59 -6.82 12.02
C LYS A 190 -28.78 -6.13 10.66
N LYS A 191 -28.04 -5.06 10.39
CA LYS A 191 -28.21 -4.23 9.18
C LYS A 191 -26.89 -3.58 8.80
N LEU A 192 -26.62 -3.53 7.48
CA LEU A 192 -25.48 -2.80 6.93
C LEU A 192 -25.67 -1.29 7.09
N VAL A 193 -24.57 -0.59 7.37
CA VAL A 193 -24.56 0.86 7.56
C VAL A 193 -24.28 1.54 6.23
N THR A 194 -25.12 2.50 5.85
CA THR A 194 -25.10 3.13 4.51
C THR A 194 -24.57 4.55 4.51
N SER A 195 -24.58 5.26 5.64
CA SER A 195 -24.23 6.68 5.73
C SER A 195 -23.78 7.04 7.14
N LEU A 196 -22.82 7.97 7.27
CA LEU A 196 -22.35 8.52 8.55
C LEU A 196 -23.42 9.31 9.29
N HIS A 197 -24.15 10.15 8.55
CA HIS A 197 -25.18 11.02 9.09
C HIS A 197 -26.51 10.79 8.36
N PRO A 198 -27.66 10.74 9.08
CA PRO A 198 -28.97 10.63 8.45
C PRO A 198 -29.22 11.77 7.45
N GLY A 199 -29.67 11.44 6.24
CA GLY A 199 -29.97 12.42 5.17
C GLY A 199 -28.75 12.93 4.39
N VAL A 200 -27.53 12.54 4.77
CA VAL A 200 -26.29 12.84 4.06
C VAL A 200 -25.93 11.64 3.18
N ASP A 201 -26.67 11.49 2.08
CA ASP A 201 -26.64 10.34 1.17
C ASP A 201 -25.95 10.63 -0.17
N THR A 202 -25.42 11.85 -0.34
CA THR A 202 -24.66 12.29 -1.51
C THR A 202 -23.40 13.05 -1.10
N LEU A 203 -22.40 13.08 -1.99
CA LEU A 203 -21.08 13.69 -1.72
C LEU A 203 -21.15 15.21 -1.57
N ASP A 204 -22.07 15.86 -2.29
CA ASP A 204 -22.33 17.29 -2.15
C ASP A 204 -22.90 17.62 -0.76
N LYS A 205 -23.90 16.87 -0.29
CA LYS A 205 -24.45 17.01 1.06
C LYS A 205 -23.41 16.71 2.14
N MET A 206 -22.52 15.74 1.90
CA MET A 206 -21.45 15.39 2.84
C MET A 206 -20.49 16.56 3.04
N PHE A 207 -20.00 17.16 1.94
CA PHE A 207 -19.11 18.30 2.04
C PHE A 207 -19.82 19.53 2.62
N GLU A 208 -21.06 19.80 2.20
CA GLU A 208 -21.86 20.91 2.76
C GLU A 208 -22.10 20.74 4.26
N TYR A 209 -22.32 19.51 4.74
CA TYR A 209 -22.43 19.20 6.15
C TYR A 209 -21.12 19.47 6.90
N ALA A 210 -19.98 19.01 6.37
CA ALA A 210 -18.67 19.26 6.95
C ALA A 210 -18.33 20.76 6.99
N ALA A 211 -18.56 21.49 5.90
CA ALA A 211 -18.29 22.92 5.81
C ALA A 211 -19.18 23.77 6.73
N LYS A 212 -20.44 23.37 6.96
CA LYS A 212 -21.30 24.01 7.96
C LYS A 212 -20.81 23.77 9.39
N ARG A 213 -20.22 22.60 9.66
CA ARG A 213 -19.74 22.22 10.99
C ARG A 213 -18.36 22.81 11.31
N PHE A 214 -17.48 22.92 10.32
CA PHE A 214 -16.08 23.31 10.48
C PHE A 214 -15.66 24.46 9.56
N PRO A 215 -16.43 25.57 9.45
CA PRO A 215 -16.27 26.57 8.38
C PRO A 215 -14.87 27.17 8.28
N HIS A 216 -14.29 27.56 9.42
CA HIS A 216 -12.99 28.24 9.51
C HIS A 216 -11.82 27.30 9.80
N ARG A 217 -12.02 25.98 9.79
CA ARG A 217 -10.91 25.03 9.96
C ARG A 217 -10.18 24.87 8.63
N ASP A 218 -8.88 24.63 8.71
CA ASP A 218 -8.05 24.25 7.56
C ASP A 218 -8.62 22.99 6.89
N CYS A 219 -8.80 23.03 5.58
CA CYS A 219 -9.30 21.92 4.79
C CYS A 219 -8.20 21.37 3.87
N LEU A 220 -7.72 22.19 2.94
CA LEU A 220 -6.76 21.77 1.90
C LEU A 220 -5.49 22.61 1.99
N GLY A 221 -4.35 21.96 2.14
CA GLY A 221 -3.03 22.59 2.29
C GLY A 221 -2.10 22.27 1.13
N THR A 222 -1.52 23.30 0.51
CA THR A 222 -0.53 23.17 -0.56
C THR A 222 0.75 23.93 -0.23
N ARG A 223 1.88 23.52 -0.83
CA ARG A 223 3.17 24.19 -0.67
C ARG A 223 3.58 24.85 -1.97
N GLU A 224 4.04 26.09 -1.89
CA GLU A 224 4.62 26.78 -3.03
C GLU A 224 6.06 26.32 -3.27
N VAL A 225 6.43 26.19 -4.54
CA VAL A 225 7.82 25.96 -4.96
C VAL A 225 8.54 27.31 -4.98
N ILE A 226 9.40 27.56 -3.98
CA ILE A 226 10.15 28.81 -3.86
C ILE A 226 11.26 28.88 -4.91
N SER A 227 11.99 27.77 -5.10
CA SER A 227 13.06 27.70 -6.09
C SER A 227 13.25 26.27 -6.62
N GLU A 228 13.63 26.19 -7.89
CA GLU A 228 14.13 24.95 -8.52
C GLU A 228 15.64 25.10 -8.79
N GLU A 229 16.41 24.06 -8.47
CA GLU A 229 17.85 23.99 -8.72
C GLU A 229 18.19 22.71 -9.47
N ASP A 230 19.02 22.82 -10.50
CA ASP A 230 19.48 21.69 -11.30
C ASP A 230 20.73 21.07 -10.66
N GLU A 231 20.62 19.85 -10.12
CA GLU A 231 21.76 19.08 -9.62
C GLU A 231 22.23 18.10 -10.70
N GLN A 232 23.36 18.41 -11.36
CA GLN A 232 24.01 17.51 -12.30
C GLN A 232 24.66 16.35 -11.55
N GLN A 233 24.25 15.12 -11.86
CA GLN A 233 24.93 13.92 -11.38
C GLN A 233 26.16 13.59 -12.24
N SER A 234 27.06 12.77 -11.69
CA SER A 234 28.27 12.30 -12.35
C SER A 234 28.03 11.48 -13.63
N ASN A 235 26.79 11.05 -13.88
CA ASN A 235 26.34 10.35 -15.08
C ASN A 235 25.72 11.29 -16.15
N GLY A 236 25.77 12.62 -15.94
CA GLY A 236 25.19 13.60 -16.85
C GLY A 236 23.67 13.80 -16.73
N LYS A 237 22.97 13.05 -15.87
CA LYS A 237 21.54 13.27 -15.60
C LYS A 237 21.36 14.50 -14.71
N VAL A 238 20.48 15.42 -15.12
CA VAL A 238 20.09 16.59 -14.35
C VAL A 238 18.89 16.23 -13.49
N PHE A 239 19.04 16.31 -12.16
CA PHE A 239 17.92 16.16 -11.24
C PHE A 239 17.46 17.55 -10.78
N LYS A 240 16.19 17.87 -11.04
CA LYS A 240 15.57 19.07 -10.49
C LYS A 240 15.29 18.89 -9.00
N LYS A 241 15.92 19.75 -8.20
CA LYS A 241 15.69 19.87 -6.76
C LYS A 241 14.80 21.06 -6.48
N VAL A 242 13.84 20.89 -5.58
CA VAL A 242 12.93 21.95 -5.16
C VAL A 242 13.22 22.36 -3.72
N VAL A 243 13.06 23.65 -3.47
CA VAL A 243 12.89 24.23 -2.14
C VAL A 243 11.43 24.64 -2.01
N LEU A 244 10.73 23.99 -1.08
CA LEU A 244 9.31 24.23 -0.85
C LEU A 244 9.12 25.17 0.34
N GLY A 245 8.12 26.05 0.26
CA GLY A 245 7.74 26.96 1.33
C GLY A 245 6.91 26.31 2.43
N GLU A 246 6.22 27.14 3.20
CA GLU A 246 5.25 26.70 4.21
C GLU A 246 3.93 26.25 3.55
N TYR A 247 3.11 25.51 4.30
CA TYR A 247 1.77 25.15 3.86
C TYR A 247 0.85 26.37 3.86
N GLN A 248 0.22 26.62 2.71
CA GLN A 248 -0.89 27.56 2.56
C GLN A 248 -2.19 26.77 2.61
N TRP A 249 -3.12 27.21 3.46
CA TRP A 249 -4.36 26.49 3.75
C TRP A 249 -5.57 27.23 3.19
N LEU A 250 -6.49 26.46 2.62
CA LEU A 250 -7.85 26.89 2.35
C LEU A 250 -8.77 26.35 3.44
N ALA A 251 -9.62 27.21 3.98
CA ALA A 251 -10.65 26.79 4.94
C ALA A 251 -11.75 25.95 4.25
N TYR A 252 -12.54 25.22 5.03
CA TYR A 252 -13.68 24.45 4.49
C TYR A 252 -14.70 25.33 3.76
N GLU A 253 -15.01 26.51 4.30
CA GLU A 253 -15.94 27.45 3.66
C GLU A 253 -15.41 27.98 2.33
N GLU A 254 -14.10 28.29 2.27
CA GLU A 254 -13.41 28.77 1.08
C GLU A 254 -13.35 27.67 0.02
N THR A 255 -13.07 26.44 0.44
CA THR A 255 -13.03 25.26 -0.44
C THR A 255 -14.41 24.99 -1.05
N LEU A 256 -15.48 25.05 -0.25
CA LEU A 256 -16.85 24.90 -0.75
C LEU A 256 -17.22 26.05 -1.71
N SER A 257 -16.83 27.29 -1.38
CA SER A 257 -17.05 28.45 -2.24
C SER A 257 -16.31 28.31 -3.58
N ALA A 258 -15.04 27.91 -3.55
CA ALA A 258 -14.22 27.67 -4.73
C ALA A 258 -14.80 26.57 -5.64
N ALA A 259 -15.32 25.49 -5.05
CA ALA A 259 -15.99 24.41 -5.77
C ALA A 259 -17.31 24.88 -6.39
N SER A 260 -18.11 25.65 -5.64
CA SER A 260 -19.37 26.23 -6.14
C SER A 260 -19.14 27.16 -7.33
N GLN A 261 -18.15 28.04 -7.24
CA GLN A 261 -17.76 28.98 -8.29
C GLN A 261 -17.23 28.25 -9.52
N LEU A 262 -16.39 27.23 -9.34
CA LEU A 262 -15.90 26.43 -10.45
C LEU A 262 -17.04 25.70 -11.16
N GLY A 263 -17.95 25.07 -10.41
CA GLY A 263 -19.09 24.35 -10.99
C GLY A 263 -20.04 25.26 -11.78
N SER A 264 -20.33 26.46 -11.26
CA SER A 264 -21.08 27.50 -11.97
C SER A 264 -20.36 27.92 -13.26
N GLY A 265 -19.04 28.13 -13.18
CA GLY A 265 -18.21 28.46 -14.32
C GLY A 265 -18.22 27.38 -15.40
N LEU A 266 -18.06 26.11 -15.03
CA LEU A 266 -18.16 24.98 -15.95
C LEU A 266 -19.55 24.89 -16.61
N ALA A 267 -20.62 25.14 -15.86
CA ALA A 267 -21.96 25.20 -16.41
C ALA A 267 -22.12 26.36 -17.42
N SER A 268 -21.45 27.48 -17.20
CA SER A 268 -21.43 28.61 -18.15
C SER A 268 -20.68 28.28 -19.44
N LEU A 269 -19.67 27.41 -19.38
CA LEU A 269 -18.96 26.85 -20.54
C LEU A 269 -19.75 25.74 -21.25
N GLY A 270 -20.99 25.47 -20.82
CA GLY A 270 -21.89 24.52 -21.49
C GLY A 270 -21.89 23.11 -20.89
N GLN A 271 -21.19 22.87 -19.78
CA GLN A 271 -21.30 21.61 -19.07
C GLN A 271 -22.70 21.42 -18.47
N ARG A 272 -23.24 20.20 -18.58
CA ARG A 272 -24.61 19.88 -18.16
C ARG A 272 -24.64 18.75 -17.13
N PRO A 273 -25.64 18.73 -16.23
CA PRO A 273 -25.85 17.60 -15.33
C PRO A 273 -25.94 16.29 -16.12
N LYS A 274 -25.33 15.23 -15.58
CA LYS A 274 -25.21 13.88 -16.16
C LYS A 274 -24.33 13.77 -17.42
N ASN A 275 -23.62 14.83 -17.79
CA ASN A 275 -22.57 14.76 -18.80
C ASN A 275 -21.21 14.55 -18.14
N ASN A 276 -20.41 13.67 -18.71
CA ASN A 276 -19.11 13.30 -18.18
C ASN A 276 -18.09 14.46 -18.32
N ILE A 277 -17.28 14.65 -17.29
CA ILE A 277 -16.12 15.56 -17.26
C ILE A 277 -14.91 14.79 -16.76
N ALA A 278 -13.74 14.96 -17.36
CA ALA A 278 -12.54 14.25 -16.94
C ALA A 278 -11.62 15.11 -16.06
N ILE A 279 -10.97 14.48 -15.09
CA ILE A 279 -9.78 15.01 -14.43
C ILE A 279 -8.58 14.13 -14.81
N PHE A 280 -7.57 14.75 -15.41
CA PHE A 280 -6.27 14.17 -15.73
C PHE A 280 -5.19 15.08 -15.12
N CYS A 281 -4.96 14.92 -13.82
CA CYS A 281 -4.15 15.81 -13.01
C CYS A 281 -3.51 15.04 -11.86
N GLU A 282 -2.33 15.48 -11.42
CA GLU A 282 -1.68 15.02 -10.20
C GLU A 282 -2.53 15.35 -8.96
N THR A 283 -2.20 14.72 -7.83
CA THR A 283 -2.87 14.93 -6.55
C THR A 283 -2.51 16.28 -5.96
N ARG A 284 -3.53 17.12 -5.76
CA ARG A 284 -3.43 18.52 -5.30
C ARG A 284 -4.79 19.03 -4.87
N ALA A 285 -4.83 20.18 -4.18
CA ALA A 285 -6.06 20.77 -3.67
C ALA A 285 -7.10 21.07 -4.76
N GLU A 286 -6.65 21.56 -5.91
CA GLU A 286 -7.50 21.87 -7.05
C GLU A 286 -8.24 20.64 -7.58
N TRP A 287 -7.67 19.43 -7.39
CA TRP A 287 -8.31 18.18 -7.75
C TRP A 287 -9.58 17.95 -6.90
N ILE A 288 -9.50 18.10 -5.58
CA ILE A 288 -10.66 17.95 -4.69
C ILE A 288 -11.68 19.08 -4.92
N ILE A 289 -11.22 20.32 -5.14
CA ILE A 289 -12.11 21.44 -5.50
C ILE A 289 -12.89 21.12 -6.79
N ALA A 290 -12.21 20.61 -7.81
CA ALA A 290 -12.82 20.19 -9.06
C ALA A 290 -13.78 19.01 -8.90
N ALA A 291 -13.39 17.97 -8.15
CA ALA A 291 -14.26 16.84 -7.86
C ALA A 291 -15.52 17.26 -7.10
N GLN A 292 -15.37 18.13 -6.10
CA GLN A 292 -16.48 18.67 -5.34
C GLN A 292 -17.41 19.52 -6.20
N ALA A 293 -16.87 20.33 -7.12
CA ALA A 293 -17.67 21.05 -8.11
C ALA A 293 -18.50 20.09 -8.99
N CYS A 294 -17.90 18.98 -9.42
CA CYS A 294 -18.57 17.94 -10.20
C CYS A 294 -19.72 17.29 -9.39
N PHE A 295 -19.47 16.94 -8.13
CA PHE A 295 -20.49 16.34 -7.25
C PHE A 295 -21.66 17.28 -7.00
N MET A 296 -21.38 18.56 -6.74
CA MET A 296 -22.43 19.57 -6.50
C MET A 296 -23.34 19.74 -7.72
N TYR A 297 -22.77 19.84 -8.93
CA TYR A 297 -23.53 20.11 -10.14
C TYR A 297 -23.99 18.85 -10.89
N ASN A 298 -23.83 17.68 -10.27
CA ASN A 298 -24.18 16.37 -10.84
C ASN A 298 -23.49 16.15 -12.19
N PHE A 299 -22.20 16.47 -12.28
CA PHE A 299 -21.34 16.13 -13.42
C PHE A 299 -20.60 14.82 -13.10
N PRO A 300 -20.90 13.69 -13.76
CA PRO A 300 -20.15 12.46 -13.53
C PRO A 300 -18.65 12.65 -13.82
N LEU A 301 -17.83 12.45 -12.80
CA LEU A 301 -16.40 12.67 -12.85
C LEU A 301 -15.68 11.44 -13.41
N VAL A 302 -15.03 11.58 -14.55
CA VAL A 302 -14.12 10.57 -15.11
C VAL A 302 -12.71 10.80 -14.55
N THR A 303 -12.10 9.81 -13.92
CA THR A 303 -10.72 9.93 -13.41
C THR A 303 -9.75 9.18 -14.31
N LEU A 304 -8.65 9.85 -14.66
CA LEU A 304 -7.53 9.30 -15.40
C LEU A 304 -6.25 9.52 -14.59
N TYR A 305 -5.43 8.48 -14.47
CA TYR A 305 -4.11 8.58 -13.84
C TYR A 305 -3.21 9.53 -14.64
N SER A 306 -2.49 10.42 -13.96
CA SER A 306 -1.62 11.43 -14.58
C SER A 306 -0.46 10.84 -15.40
N THR A 307 -0.09 9.60 -15.15
CA THR A 307 1.02 8.92 -15.84
C THR A 307 0.60 8.15 -17.09
N LEU A 308 -0.70 8.07 -17.38
CA LEU A 308 -1.18 7.26 -18.50
C LEU A 308 -0.51 7.69 -19.80
N GLY A 309 -0.19 6.70 -20.64
CA GLY A 309 0.27 6.93 -21.99
C GLY A 309 -0.85 7.51 -22.86
N GLY A 310 -0.46 8.24 -23.92
CA GLY A 310 -1.39 8.85 -24.89
C GLY A 310 -2.54 7.93 -25.33
N PRO A 311 -2.27 6.69 -25.80
CA PRO A 311 -3.33 5.78 -26.25
C PRO A 311 -4.37 5.44 -25.17
N ALA A 312 -3.94 5.28 -23.93
CA ALA A 312 -4.85 4.99 -22.81
C ALA A 312 -5.72 6.21 -22.46
N ILE A 313 -5.16 7.42 -22.56
CA ILE A 313 -5.90 8.67 -22.38
C ILE A 313 -6.95 8.82 -23.49
N VAL A 314 -6.57 8.62 -24.75
CA VAL A 314 -7.48 8.67 -25.92
C VAL A 314 -8.64 7.69 -25.72
N HIS A 315 -8.35 6.46 -25.31
CA HIS A 315 -9.36 5.45 -25.04
C HIS A 315 -10.37 5.92 -23.98
N GLY A 316 -9.90 6.37 -22.81
CA GLY A 316 -10.76 6.80 -21.71
C GLY A 316 -11.61 8.03 -22.07
N LEU A 317 -11.04 9.03 -22.73
CA LEU A 317 -11.76 10.24 -23.13
C LEU A 317 -12.83 9.96 -24.19
N ASN A 318 -12.53 9.12 -25.17
CA ASN A 318 -13.47 8.77 -26.25
C ASN A 318 -14.59 7.84 -25.75
N GLU A 319 -14.25 6.81 -24.97
CA GLU A 319 -15.25 5.88 -24.43
C GLU A 319 -16.24 6.63 -23.52
N ALA A 320 -15.73 7.47 -22.62
CA ALA A 320 -16.54 8.31 -21.74
C ALA A 320 -17.14 9.55 -22.41
N GLN A 321 -16.89 9.78 -23.71
CA GLN A 321 -17.45 10.87 -24.51
C GLN A 321 -17.27 12.26 -23.85
N VAL A 322 -16.06 12.50 -23.34
CA VAL A 322 -15.74 13.69 -22.55
C VAL A 322 -15.67 14.94 -23.43
N THR A 323 -16.31 16.03 -22.98
CA THR A 323 -16.25 17.35 -23.63
C THR A 323 -15.39 18.35 -22.86
N HIS A 324 -15.24 18.16 -21.55
CA HIS A 324 -14.47 19.01 -20.65
C HIS A 324 -13.41 18.19 -19.92
N ILE A 325 -12.17 18.67 -19.87
CA ILE A 325 -11.09 18.05 -19.11
C ILE A 325 -10.40 19.07 -18.21
N ILE A 326 -10.08 18.67 -16.98
CA ILE A 326 -9.29 19.45 -16.03
C ILE A 326 -7.91 18.82 -15.91
N THR A 327 -6.84 19.60 -16.04
CA THR A 327 -5.47 19.09 -16.11
C THR A 327 -4.44 20.11 -15.60
N SER A 328 -3.20 19.67 -15.39
CA SER A 328 -2.05 20.55 -15.11
C SER A 328 -1.37 21.00 -16.40
N ARG A 329 -0.63 22.11 -16.33
CA ARG A 329 0.14 22.66 -17.45
C ARG A 329 1.14 21.64 -18.01
N GLU A 330 1.83 20.93 -17.12
CA GLU A 330 2.81 19.92 -17.51
C GLU A 330 2.17 18.80 -18.33
N LEU A 331 1.05 18.25 -17.83
CA LEU A 331 0.30 17.19 -18.52
C LEU A 331 -0.37 17.66 -19.81
N LEU A 332 -0.84 18.91 -19.85
CA LEU A 332 -1.38 19.51 -21.07
C LEU A 332 -0.33 19.52 -22.18
N GLU A 333 0.84 20.08 -21.92
CA GLU A 333 1.89 20.24 -22.93
C GLU A 333 2.54 18.90 -23.31
N THR A 334 2.78 18.01 -22.35
CA THR A 334 3.55 16.78 -22.58
C THR A 334 2.71 15.59 -23.05
N LYS A 335 1.44 15.50 -22.63
CA LYS A 335 0.61 14.30 -22.86
C LYS A 335 -0.68 14.58 -23.64
N LEU A 336 -1.40 15.66 -23.36
CA LEU A 336 -2.69 15.93 -24.02
C LEU A 336 -2.53 16.59 -25.39
N LYS A 337 -1.69 17.62 -25.50
CA LYS A 337 -1.47 18.37 -26.75
C LYS A 337 -1.12 17.48 -27.96
N PRO A 338 -0.27 16.44 -27.82
CA PRO A 338 0.03 15.52 -28.92
C PRO A 338 -1.18 14.71 -29.43
N ILE A 339 -2.16 14.43 -28.57
CA ILE A 339 -3.28 13.52 -28.87
C ILE A 339 -4.62 14.22 -29.15
N LEU A 340 -4.66 15.56 -29.16
CA LEU A 340 -5.92 16.33 -29.30
C LEU A 340 -6.71 16.00 -30.58
N ILE A 341 -6.02 15.60 -31.65
CA ILE A 341 -6.64 15.22 -32.93
C ILE A 341 -7.42 13.90 -32.79
N GLU A 342 -7.03 13.03 -31.86
CA GLU A 342 -7.64 11.72 -31.63
C GLU A 342 -8.83 11.77 -30.66
N VAL A 343 -9.12 12.94 -30.07
CA VAL A 343 -10.22 13.15 -29.10
C VAL A 343 -11.22 14.21 -29.60
N PRO A 344 -11.97 13.92 -30.69
CA PRO A 344 -12.74 14.93 -31.43
C PRO A 344 -13.91 15.55 -30.66
N ARG A 345 -14.31 14.98 -29.52
CA ARG A 345 -15.39 15.51 -28.67
C ARG A 345 -14.91 16.53 -27.64
N LEU A 346 -13.60 16.61 -27.41
CA LEU A 346 -13.05 17.53 -26.42
C LEU A 346 -13.20 18.97 -26.91
N GLN A 347 -13.79 19.83 -26.08
CA GLN A 347 -14.09 21.23 -26.41
C GLN A 347 -13.40 22.19 -25.45
N HIS A 348 -13.34 21.84 -24.16
CA HIS A 348 -12.82 22.70 -23.12
C HIS A 348 -11.73 22.00 -22.30
N ILE A 349 -10.58 22.66 -22.20
CA ILE A 349 -9.46 22.25 -21.34
C ILE A 349 -9.33 23.28 -20.23
N ILE A 350 -9.40 22.85 -18.97
CA ILE A 350 -9.29 23.70 -17.81
C ILE A 350 -7.95 23.37 -17.14
N VAL A 351 -7.03 24.32 -17.17
CA VAL A 351 -5.69 24.19 -16.59
C VAL A 351 -5.71 24.71 -15.17
N VAL A 352 -5.29 23.89 -14.19
CA VAL A 352 -5.28 24.28 -12.77
C VAL A 352 -4.27 25.39 -12.48
N ASP A 353 -3.19 25.47 -13.26
CA ASP A 353 -2.14 26.47 -13.11
C ASP A 353 -2.61 27.88 -13.52
N SER A 354 -2.06 28.90 -12.86
CA SER A 354 -2.40 30.31 -13.11
C SER A 354 -1.61 30.94 -14.26
N THR A 355 -0.52 30.30 -14.71
CA THR A 355 0.35 30.81 -15.77
C THR A 355 0.68 29.72 -16.81
N PRO A 356 0.71 30.04 -18.13
CA PRO A 356 0.38 31.33 -18.73
C PRO A 356 -1.13 31.65 -18.67
N THR A 357 -1.47 32.92 -18.88
CA THR A 357 -2.87 33.41 -18.92
C THR A 357 -3.52 33.27 -20.30
N SER A 358 -2.73 32.93 -21.32
CA SER A 358 -3.19 32.77 -22.71
C SER A 358 -2.57 31.52 -23.34
N TRP A 359 -3.35 30.83 -24.17
CA TRP A 359 -2.99 29.53 -24.74
C TRP A 359 -3.15 29.51 -26.27
N PRO A 360 -2.19 30.06 -27.03
CA PRO A 360 -2.20 29.99 -28.49
C PRO A 360 -1.76 28.60 -28.98
N GLY A 361 -2.17 28.23 -30.20
CA GLY A 361 -1.64 27.04 -30.88
C GLY A 361 -2.41 25.73 -30.65
N TYR A 362 -3.70 25.81 -30.32
CA TYR A 362 -4.58 24.65 -30.17
C TYR A 362 -5.53 24.49 -31.38
N PRO A 363 -5.98 23.26 -31.71
CA PRO A 363 -6.90 23.02 -32.82
C PRO A 363 -8.19 23.83 -32.73
N ARG A 364 -8.80 24.16 -33.88
CA ARG A 364 -10.10 24.85 -33.93
C ARG A 364 -11.15 24.02 -33.21
N GLY A 365 -11.95 24.67 -32.35
CA GLY A 365 -12.99 24.03 -31.54
C GLY A 365 -12.57 23.68 -30.11
N ILE A 366 -11.28 23.76 -29.78
CA ILE A 366 -10.77 23.58 -28.41
C ILE A 366 -10.47 24.95 -27.80
N SER A 367 -11.02 25.21 -26.62
CA SER A 367 -10.72 26.39 -25.82
C SER A 367 -10.02 25.98 -24.52
N VAL A 368 -8.86 26.57 -24.26
CA VAL A 368 -8.08 26.34 -23.04
C VAL A 368 -8.30 27.51 -22.08
N HIS A 369 -8.64 27.21 -20.83
CA HIS A 369 -8.97 28.16 -19.78
C HIS A 369 -8.16 27.87 -18.53
N ASN A 370 -7.75 28.88 -17.77
CA ASN A 370 -7.22 28.66 -16.43
C ASN A 370 -8.37 28.47 -15.43
N MET A 371 -8.23 27.58 -14.46
CA MET A 371 -9.26 27.27 -13.45
C MET A 371 -9.75 28.52 -12.71
N ALA A 372 -8.83 29.42 -12.34
CA ALA A 372 -9.17 30.70 -11.72
C ALA A 372 -10.04 31.60 -12.63
N ALA A 373 -9.86 31.55 -13.95
CA ALA A 373 -10.70 32.30 -14.88
C ALA A 373 -12.11 31.71 -14.95
N VAL A 374 -12.23 30.37 -14.94
CA VAL A 374 -13.52 29.66 -14.90
C VAL A 374 -14.27 29.96 -13.59
N GLN A 375 -13.58 30.01 -12.46
CA GLN A 375 -14.18 30.42 -11.18
C GLN A 375 -14.71 31.86 -11.25
N LYS A 376 -13.93 32.81 -11.79
CA LYS A 376 -14.40 34.19 -12.02
C LYS A 376 -15.62 34.27 -12.92
N LEU A 377 -15.70 33.42 -13.95
CA LEU A 377 -16.90 33.27 -14.79
C LEU A 377 -18.12 32.82 -13.97
N GLY A 378 -17.94 31.87 -13.04
CA GLY A 378 -19.01 31.35 -12.20
C GLY A 378 -19.53 32.32 -11.14
N VAL A 379 -18.71 33.29 -10.71
CA VAL A 379 -19.09 34.35 -9.76
C VAL A 379 -20.01 35.40 -10.40
N LYS A 380 -19.99 35.55 -11.73
CA LYS A 380 -20.82 36.55 -12.41
C LYS A 380 -22.30 36.37 -12.06
N PRO A 381 -23.06 37.45 -11.75
CA PRO A 381 -24.44 37.34 -11.26
C PRO A 381 -25.36 36.47 -12.14
N GLU A 382 -25.22 36.57 -13.47
CA GLU A 382 -26.00 35.79 -14.42
C GLU A 382 -25.75 34.27 -14.35
N ASN A 383 -24.55 33.86 -13.92
CA ASN A 383 -24.17 32.46 -13.77
C ASN A 383 -24.43 31.98 -12.33
N ALA A 384 -24.09 32.79 -11.33
CA ALA A 384 -24.32 32.49 -9.93
C ALA A 384 -25.80 32.32 -9.57
N ALA A 385 -26.70 33.04 -10.27
CA ALA A 385 -28.14 32.89 -10.11
C ALA A 385 -28.72 31.63 -10.79
N ARG A 386 -27.93 30.90 -11.58
CA ARG A 386 -28.41 29.68 -12.26
C ARG A 386 -28.68 28.58 -11.23
N GLU A 387 -29.86 28.00 -11.30
CA GLU A 387 -30.23 26.89 -10.41
C GLU A 387 -29.33 25.66 -10.65
N ARG A 388 -28.68 25.21 -9.57
CA ARG A 388 -27.87 23.98 -9.56
C ARG A 388 -28.80 22.77 -9.43
N LYS A 389 -28.66 21.80 -10.35
CA LYS A 389 -29.33 20.51 -10.23
C LYS A 389 -28.54 19.58 -9.31
N GLN A 390 -29.05 19.37 -8.10
CA GLN A 390 -28.44 18.47 -7.12
C GLN A 390 -28.46 17.00 -7.61
N PRO A 391 -27.46 16.18 -7.22
CA PRO A 391 -27.42 14.76 -7.53
C PRO A 391 -28.41 13.97 -6.69
N LEU A 392 -28.86 12.84 -7.25
CA LEU A 392 -29.51 11.78 -6.48
C LEU A 392 -28.48 10.78 -5.95
N PRO A 393 -28.76 10.05 -4.85
CA PRO A 393 -27.85 9.01 -4.34
C PRO A 393 -27.50 7.91 -5.36
N SER A 394 -28.40 7.66 -6.31
CA SER A 394 -28.23 6.69 -7.40
C SER A 394 -27.54 7.25 -8.65
N ASP A 395 -27.32 8.58 -8.73
CA ASP A 395 -26.60 9.17 -9.86
C ASP A 395 -25.11 8.78 -9.79
N ILE A 396 -24.48 8.67 -10.97
CA ILE A 396 -23.05 8.36 -11.08
C ILE A 396 -22.26 9.56 -10.59
N ALA A 397 -21.49 9.37 -9.52
CA ALA A 397 -20.54 10.37 -9.03
C ALA A 397 -19.23 10.30 -9.80
N VAL A 398 -18.70 9.09 -9.97
CA VAL A 398 -17.36 8.85 -10.53
C VAL A 398 -17.38 7.69 -11.52
N ILE A 399 -16.72 7.85 -12.67
CA ILE A 399 -16.31 6.78 -13.57
C ILE A 399 -14.80 6.64 -13.43
N MET A 400 -14.36 5.68 -12.63
CA MET A 400 -12.95 5.53 -12.28
C MET A 400 -12.27 4.54 -13.22
N TYR A 401 -11.37 5.00 -14.08
CA TYR A 401 -10.61 4.11 -14.95
C TYR A 401 -9.53 3.35 -14.17
N THR A 402 -9.55 2.03 -14.29
CA THR A 402 -8.58 1.14 -13.64
C THR A 402 -7.66 0.53 -14.69
N SER A 403 -6.36 0.50 -14.44
CA SER A 403 -5.40 -0.28 -15.23
C SER A 403 -5.57 -1.76 -14.86
N GLY A 404 -6.58 -2.42 -15.45
CA GLY A 404 -6.80 -3.84 -15.26
C GLY A 404 -5.65 -4.67 -15.82
N SER A 405 -5.55 -5.94 -15.43
CA SER A 405 -4.54 -6.89 -15.91
C SER A 405 -4.57 -7.14 -17.42
N THR A 406 -5.54 -6.58 -18.15
CA THR A 406 -5.77 -6.77 -19.59
C THR A 406 -5.17 -5.65 -20.46
N GLY A 407 -4.42 -4.71 -19.88
CA GLY A 407 -3.76 -3.61 -20.59
C GLY A 407 -4.68 -2.44 -20.97
N VAL A 408 -5.93 -2.70 -21.38
CA VAL A 408 -6.93 -1.65 -21.66
C VAL A 408 -7.62 -1.20 -20.37
N PRO A 409 -7.58 0.11 -20.03
CA PRO A 409 -8.23 0.61 -18.83
C PRO A 409 -9.76 0.45 -18.88
N LYS A 410 -10.38 0.11 -17.74
CA LYS A 410 -11.85 -0.05 -17.64
C LYS A 410 -12.43 0.98 -16.69
N GLY A 411 -13.46 1.72 -17.12
CA GLY A 411 -14.18 2.68 -16.29
C GLY A 411 -15.18 1.99 -15.35
N VAL A 412 -14.97 2.06 -14.04
CA VAL A 412 -15.91 1.55 -13.03
C VAL A 412 -16.91 2.65 -12.68
N MET A 413 -18.21 2.39 -12.81
CA MET A 413 -19.28 3.33 -12.50
C MET A 413 -19.64 3.30 -11.02
N ILE A 414 -19.33 4.39 -10.33
CA ILE A 414 -19.52 4.54 -8.89
C ILE A 414 -20.58 5.60 -8.62
N SER A 415 -21.67 5.23 -7.94
CA SER A 415 -22.71 6.18 -7.54
C SER A 415 -22.33 6.96 -6.28
N HIS A 416 -23.02 8.06 -6.02
CA HIS A 416 -22.86 8.82 -4.78
C HIS A 416 -23.06 7.95 -3.52
N SER A 417 -24.15 7.18 -3.49
CA SER A 417 -24.45 6.30 -2.35
C SER A 417 -23.42 5.19 -2.16
N ASN A 418 -22.78 4.70 -3.23
CA ASN A 418 -21.73 3.70 -3.12
C ASN A 418 -20.51 4.24 -2.35
N ILE A 419 -20.04 5.44 -2.69
CA ILE A 419 -18.91 6.08 -2.01
C ILE A 419 -19.29 6.42 -0.56
N ILE A 420 -20.47 7.01 -0.33
CA ILE A 420 -20.95 7.34 1.02
C ILE A 420 -20.98 6.10 1.91
N ALA A 421 -21.50 4.96 1.42
CA ALA A 421 -21.48 3.71 2.17
C ALA A 421 -20.05 3.23 2.45
N GLY A 422 -19.16 3.28 1.45
CA GLY A 422 -17.76 2.89 1.60
C GLY A 422 -17.01 3.70 2.65
N ILE A 423 -17.05 5.04 2.57
CA ILE A 423 -16.37 5.92 3.53
C ILE A 423 -16.96 5.79 4.95
N THR A 424 -18.27 5.50 5.05
CA THR A 424 -18.91 5.23 6.34
C THR A 424 -18.32 3.99 7.01
N GLY A 425 -18.11 2.92 6.24
CA GLY A 425 -17.46 1.71 6.73
C GLY A 425 -16.00 1.94 7.14
N MET A 426 -15.25 2.74 6.38
CA MET A 426 -13.84 3.02 6.65
C MET A 426 -13.66 3.89 7.90
N ALA A 427 -14.47 4.93 8.07
CA ALA A 427 -14.38 5.85 9.21
C ALA A 427 -14.55 5.13 10.55
N GLU A 428 -15.44 4.12 10.62
CA GLU A 428 -15.66 3.31 11.84
C GLU A 428 -14.37 2.64 12.36
N ARG A 429 -13.40 2.39 11.47
CA ARG A 429 -12.14 1.72 11.81
C ARG A 429 -11.07 2.66 12.36
N ILE A 430 -11.31 3.97 12.31
CA ILE A 430 -10.41 4.99 12.81
C ILE A 430 -11.06 5.59 14.07
N PRO A 431 -10.75 5.07 15.28
CA PRO A 431 -11.38 5.57 16.49
C PRO A 431 -10.96 7.02 16.75
N ASN A 432 -11.89 7.82 17.27
CA ASN A 432 -11.71 9.24 17.59
C ASN A 432 -11.18 10.07 16.40
N LEU A 433 -11.63 9.75 15.18
CA LEU A 433 -11.38 10.61 14.02
C LEU A 433 -12.11 11.95 14.19
N CYS A 434 -11.38 13.06 14.12
CA CYS A 434 -11.90 14.40 14.39
C CYS A 434 -11.11 15.49 13.65
N GLU A 435 -11.51 16.75 13.83
CA GLU A 435 -10.94 17.92 13.17
C GLU A 435 -9.48 18.24 13.58
N GLU A 436 -8.98 17.64 14.64
CA GLU A 436 -7.57 17.74 15.05
C GLU A 436 -6.64 16.85 14.22
N ASP A 437 -7.17 15.88 13.49
CA ASP A 437 -6.36 14.99 12.66
C ASP A 437 -5.85 15.70 11.39
N THR A 438 -4.63 15.35 11.01
CA THR A 438 -3.95 15.85 9.80
C THR A 438 -3.61 14.68 8.90
N TYR A 439 -4.17 14.67 7.70
CA TYR A 439 -3.90 13.66 6.66
C TYR A 439 -2.85 14.17 5.67
N ILE A 440 -1.96 13.29 5.21
CA ILE A 440 -1.02 13.59 4.14
C ILE A 440 -1.46 12.94 2.82
N GLY A 441 -1.90 13.77 1.87
CA GLY A 441 -2.37 13.32 0.55
C GLY A 441 -1.22 13.30 -0.45
N TYR A 442 -0.84 12.11 -0.92
CA TYR A 442 0.29 11.94 -1.86
C TYR A 442 0.14 10.77 -2.82
N LEU A 443 -0.83 9.88 -2.57
CA LEU A 443 -1.17 8.83 -3.51
C LEU A 443 -2.05 9.43 -4.62
N PRO A 444 -2.15 8.81 -5.81
CA PRO A 444 -2.97 9.35 -6.87
C PRO A 444 -4.47 9.39 -6.49
N LEU A 445 -5.08 10.58 -6.50
CA LEU A 445 -6.54 10.78 -6.34
C LEU A 445 -7.39 10.09 -7.44
N ALA A 446 -6.78 9.75 -8.57
CA ALA A 446 -7.40 8.90 -9.58
C ALA A 446 -7.62 7.44 -9.10
N HIS A 447 -6.99 7.03 -7.99
CA HIS A 447 -7.12 5.72 -7.36
C HIS A 447 -8.10 5.76 -6.17
N VAL A 448 -8.99 4.77 -6.09
CA VAL A 448 -10.08 4.72 -5.09
C VAL A 448 -9.62 4.82 -3.64
N LEU A 449 -8.46 4.24 -3.31
CA LEU A 449 -7.89 4.28 -1.95
C LEU A 449 -7.67 5.72 -1.47
N GLU A 450 -7.01 6.57 -2.27
CA GLU A 450 -6.74 7.94 -1.87
C GLU A 450 -8.02 8.77 -1.85
N LEU A 451 -8.85 8.64 -2.89
CA LEU A 451 -10.12 9.34 -2.96
C LEU A 451 -11.00 9.04 -1.73
N SER A 452 -11.16 7.76 -1.36
CA SER A 452 -11.95 7.39 -0.18
C SER A 452 -11.30 7.86 1.13
N ALA A 453 -9.97 7.81 1.25
CA ALA A 453 -9.26 8.29 2.44
C ALA A 453 -9.42 9.81 2.64
N GLU A 454 -9.27 10.61 1.59
CA GLU A 454 -9.49 12.06 1.65
C GLU A 454 -10.96 12.39 1.95
N LEU A 455 -11.92 11.68 1.35
CA LEU A 455 -13.35 11.89 1.64
C LEU A 455 -13.73 11.52 3.08
N VAL A 456 -13.11 10.50 3.67
CA VAL A 456 -13.26 10.19 5.11
C VAL A 456 -12.76 11.36 5.96
N CYS A 457 -11.58 11.90 5.62
CA CYS A 457 -10.97 13.04 6.32
C CYS A 457 -11.86 14.30 6.22
N VAL A 458 -12.30 14.63 5.00
CA VAL A 458 -13.19 15.76 4.73
C VAL A 458 -14.48 15.65 5.55
N ALA A 459 -15.10 14.46 5.61
CA ALA A 459 -16.33 14.23 6.35
C ALA A 459 -16.21 14.47 7.87
N HIS A 460 -14.99 14.41 8.43
CA HIS A 460 -14.72 14.55 9.86
C HIS A 460 -14.03 15.87 10.25
N GLY A 461 -13.88 16.81 9.31
CA GLY A 461 -13.24 18.10 9.60
C GLY A 461 -11.71 18.08 9.60
N CYS A 462 -11.08 16.98 9.18
CA CYS A 462 -9.63 16.85 9.17
C CYS A 462 -9.02 17.72 8.06
N ARG A 463 -7.81 18.24 8.31
CA ARG A 463 -7.05 18.97 7.30
C ARG A 463 -6.16 18.03 6.47
N ILE A 464 -6.05 18.29 5.17
CA ILE A 464 -5.29 17.48 4.21
C ILE A 464 -4.13 18.31 3.68
N GLY A 465 -2.89 17.91 3.96
CA GLY A 465 -1.69 18.50 3.38
C GLY A 465 -1.21 17.69 2.18
N TYR A 466 -1.15 18.31 1.01
CA TYR A 466 -0.70 17.64 -0.20
C TYR A 466 0.83 17.51 -0.27
N SER A 467 1.27 16.39 -0.83
CA SER A 467 2.66 15.95 -0.94
C SER A 467 2.80 15.09 -2.21
N SER A 468 4.03 14.70 -2.54
CA SER A 468 4.31 13.70 -3.57
C SER A 468 5.25 12.62 -3.04
N PRO A 469 5.30 11.41 -3.65
CA PRO A 469 6.30 10.40 -3.28
C PRO A 469 7.74 10.92 -3.33
N GLN A 470 8.00 11.95 -4.16
CA GLN A 470 9.33 12.55 -4.35
C GLN A 470 9.62 13.72 -3.41
N THR A 471 8.64 14.18 -2.63
CA THR A 471 8.77 15.29 -1.66
C THR A 471 8.41 14.90 -0.21
N LEU A 472 7.87 13.69 -0.03
CA LEU A 472 7.36 13.16 1.23
C LEU A 472 8.31 13.33 2.43
N SER A 473 9.59 13.00 2.27
CA SER A 473 10.60 13.02 3.34
C SER A 473 11.73 14.01 3.04
N ASP A 474 12.46 14.44 4.08
CA ASP A 474 13.65 15.29 3.94
C ASP A 474 14.74 14.68 3.03
N GLN A 475 14.70 13.36 2.84
CA GLN A 475 15.64 12.60 2.03
C GLN A 475 15.09 12.24 0.65
N SER A 476 13.88 12.70 0.31
CA SER A 476 13.26 12.38 -0.96
C SER A 476 14.00 13.01 -2.14
N THR A 477 13.90 12.37 -3.31
CA THR A 477 14.73 12.69 -4.48
C THR A 477 14.53 14.09 -5.03
N LYS A 478 13.36 14.71 -4.85
CA LYS A 478 13.10 16.07 -5.33
C LYS A 478 13.45 17.14 -4.30
N ILE A 479 13.60 16.82 -3.01
CA ILE A 479 13.94 17.80 -1.97
C ILE A 479 15.44 18.12 -2.01
N LYS A 480 15.76 19.42 -1.95
CA LYS A 480 17.15 19.90 -1.79
C LYS A 480 17.69 19.48 -0.42
N LYS A 481 18.94 19.01 -0.38
CA LYS A 481 19.60 18.65 0.88
C LYS A 481 19.64 19.84 1.83
N GLY A 482 19.17 19.64 3.07
CA GLY A 482 19.06 20.69 4.09
C GLY A 482 17.68 21.34 4.19
N SER A 483 16.79 21.11 3.22
CA SER A 483 15.39 21.54 3.27
C SER A 483 14.49 20.47 3.90
N LYS A 484 13.33 20.89 4.41
CA LYS A 484 12.32 19.99 5.00
C LYS A 484 11.38 19.43 3.94
N GLY A 485 11.18 18.11 3.97
CA GLY A 485 10.12 17.43 3.25
C GLY A 485 8.76 17.61 3.93
N ASP A 486 7.74 17.04 3.30
CA ASP A 486 6.35 17.29 3.65
C ASP A 486 5.97 16.70 5.01
N THR A 487 6.42 15.47 5.34
CA THR A 487 6.10 14.84 6.64
C THR A 487 6.69 15.59 7.83
N SER A 488 7.89 16.13 7.69
CA SER A 488 8.59 16.88 8.73
C SER A 488 7.90 18.19 9.07
N LEU A 489 7.31 18.85 8.07
CA LEU A 489 6.62 20.12 8.23
C LEU A 489 5.16 19.93 8.66
N LEU A 490 4.44 19.05 7.97
CA LEU A 490 3.02 18.80 8.19
C LEU A 490 2.73 18.06 9.49
N GLN A 491 3.65 17.18 9.92
CA GLN A 491 3.50 16.30 11.07
C GLN A 491 2.16 15.53 11.07
N PRO A 492 1.90 14.71 10.04
CA PRO A 492 0.60 14.05 9.88
C PRO A 492 0.29 13.07 11.01
N THR A 493 -1.00 12.95 11.35
CA THR A 493 -1.54 11.95 12.28
C THR A 493 -2.09 10.73 11.54
N LEU A 494 -2.50 10.91 10.29
CA LEU A 494 -3.09 9.87 9.44
C LEU A 494 -2.34 9.77 8.11
N MET A 495 -2.11 8.55 7.65
CA MET A 495 -1.49 8.30 6.35
C MET A 495 -1.95 6.95 5.78
N ALA A 496 -2.46 6.97 4.55
CA ALA A 496 -2.58 5.76 3.74
C ALA A 496 -1.29 5.55 2.96
N ALA A 497 -0.85 4.30 2.85
CA ALA A 497 0.35 3.95 2.11
C ALA A 497 0.17 2.62 1.36
N VAL A 498 0.94 2.48 0.29
CA VAL A 498 1.08 1.20 -0.42
C VAL A 498 2.28 0.44 0.16
N PRO A 499 2.29 -0.91 0.10
CA PRO A 499 3.38 -1.72 0.64
C PRO A 499 4.76 -1.30 0.17
N GLU A 500 4.91 -0.90 -1.09
CA GLU A 500 6.18 -0.43 -1.66
C GLU A 500 6.79 0.74 -0.88
N ILE A 501 5.97 1.70 -0.45
CA ILE A 501 6.44 2.85 0.33
C ILE A 501 6.87 2.39 1.73
N MET A 502 6.13 1.46 2.33
CA MET A 502 6.49 0.88 3.63
C MET A 502 7.79 0.07 3.56
N ASP A 503 7.97 -0.73 2.52
CA ASP A 503 9.19 -1.52 2.28
C ASP A 503 10.40 -0.61 2.05
N ARG A 504 10.23 0.51 1.32
CA ARG A 504 11.28 1.53 1.16
C ARG A 504 11.67 2.16 2.51
N ILE A 505 10.68 2.50 3.34
CA ILE A 505 10.93 3.03 4.70
C ILE A 505 11.67 1.98 5.54
N TYR A 506 11.23 0.73 5.52
CA TYR A 506 11.87 -0.39 6.21
C TYR A 506 13.35 -0.50 5.83
N LYS A 507 13.66 -0.59 4.52
CA LYS A 507 15.03 -0.69 4.01
C LYS A 507 15.88 0.51 4.45
N ASN A 508 15.37 1.73 4.31
CA ASN A 508 16.08 2.95 4.70
C ASN A 508 16.41 2.99 6.20
N VAL A 509 15.50 2.54 7.06
CA VAL A 509 15.77 2.47 8.51
C VAL A 509 16.77 1.35 8.82
N MET A 510 16.62 0.19 8.21
CA MET A 510 17.53 -0.94 8.44
C MET A 510 18.96 -0.63 7.99
N THR A 511 19.15 0.00 6.83
CA THR A 511 20.48 0.47 6.39
C THR A 511 21.09 1.46 7.41
N LYS A 512 20.30 2.39 7.96
CA LYS A 512 20.79 3.30 9.01
C LYS A 512 21.18 2.54 10.29
N VAL A 513 20.44 1.51 10.67
CA VAL A 513 20.77 0.66 11.83
C VAL A 513 22.03 -0.18 11.58
N GLU A 514 22.27 -0.59 10.34
CA GLU A 514 23.50 -1.26 9.88
C GLU A 514 24.70 -0.32 9.78
N ASP A 515 24.48 0.98 9.62
CA ASP A 515 25.54 1.99 9.67
C ASP A 515 25.86 2.43 11.13
N MET A 516 25.04 2.07 12.12
CA MET A 516 25.28 2.38 13.55
C MET A 516 26.38 1.50 14.17
N ASN A 517 27.04 2.05 15.20
CA ASN A 517 28.04 1.35 16.00
C ASN A 517 27.41 0.14 16.73
N CYS A 518 28.21 -0.88 17.03
CA CYS A 518 27.76 -2.16 17.63
C CYS A 518 26.87 -1.99 18.88
N VAL A 519 27.24 -1.07 19.77
CA VAL A 519 26.44 -0.78 21.00
C VAL A 519 25.06 -0.21 20.65
N GLN A 520 24.99 0.76 19.75
CA GLN A 520 23.73 1.40 19.35
C GLN A 520 22.82 0.42 18.60
N ARG A 521 23.39 -0.38 17.69
CA ARG A 521 22.66 -1.43 16.98
C ARG A 521 22.09 -2.47 17.94
N THR A 522 22.90 -2.94 18.87
CA THR A 522 22.46 -3.90 19.89
C THR A 522 21.33 -3.34 20.74
N LEU A 523 21.46 -2.09 21.19
CA LEU A 523 20.41 -1.42 21.97
C LEU A 523 19.10 -1.32 21.18
N PHE A 524 19.18 -0.98 19.88
CA PHE A 524 18.02 -0.91 19.01
C PHE A 524 17.34 -2.27 18.86
N ILE A 525 18.11 -3.34 18.60
CA ILE A 525 17.59 -4.71 18.47
C ILE A 525 16.92 -5.18 19.76
N LEU A 526 17.55 -4.93 20.91
CA LEU A 526 17.00 -5.28 22.21
C LEU A 526 15.70 -4.52 22.51
N ALA A 527 15.68 -3.20 22.26
CA ALA A 527 14.49 -2.38 22.43
C ALA A 527 13.35 -2.80 21.48
N TYR A 528 13.68 -3.16 20.24
CA TYR A 528 12.72 -3.69 19.26
C TYR A 528 12.10 -5.00 19.74
N ASN A 529 12.94 -5.97 20.15
CA ASN A 529 12.46 -7.27 20.61
C ASN A 529 11.63 -7.14 21.90
N TYR A 530 12.02 -6.25 22.82
CA TYR A 530 11.24 -5.95 24.02
C TYR A 530 9.87 -5.37 23.66
N LYS A 531 9.84 -4.35 22.79
CA LYS A 531 8.59 -3.70 22.39
C LYS A 531 7.66 -4.66 21.63
N LEU A 532 8.20 -5.52 20.77
CA LEU A 532 7.43 -6.54 20.07
C LEU A 532 6.73 -7.49 21.05
N ASP A 533 7.41 -7.93 22.11
CA ASP A 533 6.83 -8.78 23.16
C ASP A 533 5.75 -8.05 23.97
N GLN A 534 5.94 -6.77 24.28
CA GLN A 534 4.93 -5.97 24.98
C GLN A 534 3.68 -5.71 24.12
N LEU A 535 3.85 -5.38 22.84
CA LEU A 535 2.72 -5.19 21.92
C LEU A 535 1.93 -6.48 21.73
N ALA A 536 2.59 -7.64 21.67
CA ALA A 536 1.91 -8.94 21.61
C ALA A 536 1.05 -9.23 22.84
N LYS A 537 1.36 -8.62 23.99
CA LYS A 537 0.60 -8.67 25.24
C LYS A 537 -0.43 -7.54 25.37
N GLY A 538 -0.55 -6.65 24.38
CA GLY A 538 -1.46 -5.50 24.43
C GLY A 538 -0.98 -4.35 25.31
N TYR A 539 0.34 -4.22 25.57
CA TYR A 539 0.91 -3.12 26.34
C TYR A 539 1.63 -2.10 25.47
N SER A 540 1.55 -0.82 25.84
CA SER A 540 2.33 0.27 25.25
C SER A 540 3.69 0.43 25.92
N THR A 541 4.66 1.06 25.25
CA THR A 541 6.04 1.23 25.75
C THR A 541 6.53 2.69 25.66
N PRO A 542 5.90 3.61 26.42
CA PRO A 542 6.07 5.06 26.22
C PRO A 542 7.51 5.56 26.41
N LEU A 543 8.31 4.96 27.29
CA LEU A 543 9.72 5.36 27.45
C LEU A 543 10.59 4.88 26.28
N CYS A 544 10.42 3.63 25.83
CA CYS A 544 11.11 3.12 24.64
C CYS A 544 10.76 3.97 23.41
N ASP A 545 9.49 4.38 23.29
CA ASP A 545 8.99 5.23 22.22
C ASP A 545 9.68 6.60 22.22
N LYS A 546 9.89 7.17 23.40
CA LYS A 546 10.45 8.53 23.57
C LYS A 546 11.97 8.57 23.42
N PHE A 547 12.69 7.53 23.84
CA PHE A 547 14.16 7.52 23.84
C PHE A 547 14.78 6.80 22.64
N VAL A 548 14.24 5.66 22.23
CA VAL A 548 14.81 4.84 21.16
C VAL A 548 14.15 5.16 19.82
N PHE A 549 12.82 5.10 19.76
CA PHE A 549 12.09 5.18 18.50
C PHE A 549 11.76 6.60 18.04
N ARG A 550 11.96 7.63 18.89
CA ARG A 550 11.67 9.03 18.54
C ARG A 550 12.30 9.49 17.22
N LYS A 551 13.56 9.09 16.96
CA LYS A 551 14.26 9.41 15.71
C LYS A 551 13.70 8.68 14.48
N VAL A 552 13.13 7.49 14.67
CA VAL A 552 12.50 6.73 13.59
C VAL A 552 11.11 7.31 13.30
N ARG A 553 10.33 7.59 14.36
CA ARG A 553 9.03 8.27 14.26
C ARG A 553 9.10 9.61 13.54
N SER A 554 10.16 10.38 13.74
CA SER A 554 10.32 11.68 13.08
C SER A 554 10.43 11.59 11.55
N LEU A 555 10.74 10.41 10.98
CA LEU A 555 10.72 10.23 9.52
C LEU A 555 9.31 10.42 8.92
N LEU A 556 8.26 10.14 9.71
CA LEU A 556 6.86 10.38 9.35
C LEU A 556 6.27 11.55 10.15
N GLY A 557 7.09 12.53 10.53
CA GLY A 557 6.64 13.74 11.23
C GLY A 557 6.44 13.59 12.75
N GLY A 558 6.57 12.38 13.31
CA GLY A 558 6.58 12.13 14.75
C GLY A 558 5.21 12.06 15.44
N GLN A 559 4.14 12.55 14.80
CA GLN A 559 2.77 12.57 15.35
C GLN A 559 1.84 11.50 14.78
N MET A 560 2.36 10.58 13.97
CA MET A 560 1.57 9.52 13.35
C MET A 560 0.77 8.72 14.38
N ARG A 561 -0.54 8.63 14.17
CA ARG A 561 -1.53 7.94 15.00
C ARG A 561 -1.99 6.64 14.35
N VAL A 562 -2.26 6.67 13.04
CA VAL A 562 -2.74 5.50 12.29
C VAL A 562 -2.10 5.46 10.91
N LEU A 563 -1.57 4.28 10.54
CA LEU A 563 -1.11 3.98 9.20
C LEU A 563 -2.03 2.91 8.58
N LEU A 564 -2.56 3.20 7.40
CA LEU A 564 -3.32 2.22 6.62
C LEU A 564 -2.48 1.73 5.44
N SER A 565 -2.27 0.42 5.35
CA SER A 565 -1.68 -0.23 4.18
C SER A 565 -2.77 -0.77 3.27
N GLY A 566 -2.75 -0.43 1.99
CA GLY A 566 -3.73 -0.91 1.02
C GLY A 566 -3.20 -1.01 -0.41
N GLY A 567 -4.00 -1.62 -1.28
CA GLY A 567 -3.72 -1.73 -2.70
C GLY A 567 -2.85 -2.93 -3.13
N ALA A 568 -2.00 -3.46 -2.26
CA ALA A 568 -1.23 -4.68 -2.52
C ALA A 568 -0.95 -5.46 -1.21
N PRO A 569 -0.52 -6.73 -1.28
CA PRO A 569 -0.15 -7.51 -0.11
C PRO A 569 1.06 -6.93 0.64
N LEU A 570 0.94 -6.74 1.96
CA LEU A 570 2.04 -6.33 2.83
C LEU A 570 2.63 -7.53 3.58
N SER A 571 3.95 -7.66 3.57
CA SER A 571 4.63 -8.74 4.28
C SER A 571 4.43 -8.62 5.80
N ALA A 572 4.27 -9.76 6.48
CA ALA A 572 4.10 -9.77 7.93
C ALA A 572 5.32 -9.17 8.67
N ALA A 573 6.53 -9.33 8.11
CA ALA A 573 7.75 -8.77 8.66
C ALA A 573 7.74 -7.23 8.59
N THR A 574 7.43 -6.66 7.43
CA THR A 574 7.32 -5.21 7.25
C THR A 574 6.25 -4.63 8.17
N GLN A 575 5.06 -5.23 8.23
CA GLN A 575 3.98 -4.73 9.09
C GLN A 575 4.38 -4.72 10.58
N ARG A 576 5.01 -5.80 11.08
CA ARG A 576 5.52 -5.87 12.47
C ARG A 576 6.54 -4.79 12.73
N PHE A 577 7.48 -4.62 11.80
CA PHE A 577 8.51 -3.59 11.93
C PHE A 577 7.90 -2.20 12.00
N MET A 578 6.96 -1.89 11.11
CA MET A 578 6.30 -0.59 11.07
C MET A 578 5.52 -0.32 12.36
N ASN A 579 4.75 -1.31 12.86
CA ASN A 579 4.03 -1.23 14.15
C ASN A 579 4.98 -0.87 15.31
N VAL A 580 6.14 -1.53 15.38
CA VAL A 580 7.12 -1.35 16.46
C VAL A 580 7.84 -0.01 16.32
N CYS A 581 8.42 0.27 15.15
CA CYS A 581 9.34 1.39 14.95
C CYS A 581 8.67 2.76 14.86
N PHE A 582 7.45 2.84 14.31
CA PHE A 582 6.69 4.09 14.21
C PHE A 582 5.76 4.32 15.39
N CYS A 583 5.67 3.35 16.31
CA CYS A 583 4.87 3.43 17.52
C CYS A 583 3.40 3.75 17.25
N CYS A 584 2.90 3.31 16.10
CA CYS A 584 1.51 3.46 15.70
C CYS A 584 1.01 2.16 15.07
N PRO A 585 -0.27 1.82 15.25
CA PRO A 585 -0.90 0.69 14.58
C PRO A 585 -0.92 0.87 13.05
N VAL A 586 -0.52 -0.20 12.37
CA VAL A 586 -0.50 -0.35 10.92
C VAL A 586 -1.57 -1.36 10.55
N GLY A 587 -2.72 -0.85 10.13
CA GLY A 587 -3.84 -1.67 9.67
C GLY A 587 -3.65 -2.06 8.21
N GLN A 588 -4.03 -3.29 7.85
CA GLN A 588 -4.16 -3.67 6.44
C GLN A 588 -5.62 -3.53 6.01
N GLY A 589 -5.84 -2.90 4.86
CA GLY A 589 -7.14 -2.77 4.22
C GLY A 589 -7.21 -3.58 2.92
N TYR A 590 -8.33 -4.26 2.71
CA TYR A 590 -8.65 -4.93 1.45
C TYR A 590 -9.93 -4.36 0.85
N GLY A 591 -9.84 -4.02 -0.42
CA GLY A 591 -10.94 -3.49 -1.21
C GLY A 591 -10.46 -3.25 -2.65
N LEU A 592 -11.43 -3.15 -3.56
CA LEU A 592 -11.19 -2.91 -4.97
C LEU A 592 -11.97 -1.67 -5.41
N THR A 593 -11.68 -1.16 -6.61
CA THR A 593 -12.44 -0.04 -7.17
C THR A 593 -13.93 -0.36 -7.27
N GLU A 594 -14.24 -1.61 -7.63
CA GLU A 594 -15.59 -2.17 -7.77
C GLU A 594 -16.37 -2.23 -6.45
N THR A 595 -15.67 -2.05 -5.31
CA THR A 595 -16.25 -2.01 -3.95
C THR A 595 -16.04 -0.66 -3.25
N CYS A 596 -15.68 0.39 -3.99
CA CYS A 596 -15.33 1.73 -3.48
C CYS A 596 -14.13 1.73 -2.51
N GLY A 597 -13.21 0.77 -2.66
CA GLY A 597 -12.10 0.53 -1.75
C GLY A 597 -12.51 -0.08 -0.41
N ALA A 598 -13.80 -0.33 -0.19
CA ALA A 598 -14.35 -0.85 1.06
C ALA A 598 -14.58 -2.35 0.99
N GLY A 599 -13.95 -3.11 1.89
CA GLY A 599 -14.17 -4.55 2.05
C GLY A 599 -13.85 -4.99 3.46
N THR A 600 -12.57 -5.00 3.83
CA THR A 600 -12.12 -5.26 5.20
C THR A 600 -11.03 -4.28 5.59
N ILE A 601 -10.95 -3.95 6.88
CA ILE A 601 -9.82 -3.21 7.46
C ILE A 601 -9.52 -3.80 8.84
N SER A 602 -8.24 -4.02 9.14
CA SER A 602 -7.78 -4.42 10.47
C SER A 602 -8.23 -3.42 11.54
N GLU A 603 -8.73 -3.91 12.68
CA GLU A 603 -9.04 -3.04 13.81
C GLU A 603 -7.76 -2.49 14.44
N LEU A 604 -7.83 -1.29 15.02
CA LEU A 604 -6.67 -0.56 15.55
C LEU A 604 -5.86 -1.35 16.59
N TRP A 605 -6.56 -2.11 17.45
CA TRP A 605 -5.99 -2.91 18.53
C TRP A 605 -5.53 -4.30 18.07
N ASP A 606 -5.81 -4.71 16.83
CA ASP A 606 -5.36 -6.00 16.30
C ASP A 606 -3.98 -5.86 15.63
N TYR A 607 -2.92 -6.12 16.40
CA TYR A 607 -1.54 -6.14 15.93
C TYR A 607 -1.15 -7.42 15.16
N SER A 608 -2.12 -8.30 14.89
CA SER A 608 -1.86 -9.49 14.08
C SER A 608 -1.45 -9.13 12.67
N THR A 609 -0.54 -9.91 12.11
CA THR A 609 0.08 -9.61 10.81
C THR A 609 -0.23 -10.65 9.74
N GLY A 610 -0.26 -10.22 8.48
CA GLY A 610 -0.55 -11.09 7.34
C GLY A 610 -2.04 -11.43 7.17
N ARG A 611 -2.92 -10.58 7.72
CA ARG A 611 -4.38 -10.64 7.61
C ARG A 611 -4.90 -9.22 7.31
N VAL A 612 -6.09 -9.09 6.72
CA VAL A 612 -6.69 -7.81 6.26
C VAL A 612 -7.89 -7.36 7.11
N GLY A 613 -8.06 -7.96 8.29
CA GLY A 613 -9.12 -7.62 9.23
C GLY A 613 -10.49 -8.20 8.88
N GLY A 614 -11.52 -7.76 9.61
CA GLY A 614 -12.90 -8.19 9.39
C GLY A 614 -13.66 -7.29 8.41
N PRO A 615 -14.78 -7.78 7.82
CA PRO A 615 -15.72 -6.99 7.03
C PRO A 615 -16.01 -5.61 7.63
N LEU A 616 -16.09 -4.59 6.78
CA LEU A 616 -16.58 -3.26 7.16
C LEU A 616 -18.09 -3.30 7.41
N VAL A 617 -18.60 -2.36 8.22
CA VAL A 617 -20.03 -2.30 8.58
C VAL A 617 -20.97 -2.02 7.40
N CYS A 618 -20.43 -1.53 6.28
CA CYS A 618 -21.17 -1.26 5.05
C CYS A 618 -21.31 -2.49 4.14
N CYS A 619 -20.61 -3.59 4.40
CA CYS A 619 -20.60 -4.76 3.52
C CYS A 619 -20.63 -6.09 4.27
N GLU A 620 -20.82 -7.15 3.50
CA GLU A 620 -20.75 -8.53 3.93
C GLU A 620 -19.99 -9.37 2.89
N ILE A 621 -19.42 -10.49 3.34
CA ILE A 621 -18.50 -11.28 2.52
C ILE A 621 -18.93 -12.74 2.49
N LYS A 622 -18.98 -13.35 1.30
CA LYS A 622 -19.19 -14.79 1.10
C LYS A 622 -17.93 -15.44 0.51
N LEU A 623 -17.76 -16.73 0.73
CA LEU A 623 -16.79 -17.56 0.05
C LEU A 623 -17.51 -18.44 -0.97
N LYS A 624 -17.05 -18.41 -2.23
CA LYS A 624 -17.50 -19.31 -3.29
C LYS A 624 -16.43 -20.35 -3.56
N ASP A 625 -16.83 -21.61 -3.60
CA ASP A 625 -15.94 -22.73 -3.92
C ASP A 625 -15.29 -22.53 -5.29
N TRP A 626 -13.99 -22.77 -5.35
CA TRP A 626 -13.23 -22.82 -6.59
C TRP A 626 -12.61 -24.20 -6.75
N VAL A 627 -13.39 -25.10 -7.34
CA VAL A 627 -13.06 -26.53 -7.45
C VAL A 627 -11.82 -26.76 -8.29
N GLU A 628 -11.61 -26.01 -9.37
CA GLU A 628 -10.41 -26.17 -10.21
C GLU A 628 -9.13 -25.83 -9.43
N GLY A 629 -9.17 -24.81 -8.57
CA GLY A 629 -8.07 -24.38 -7.71
C GLY A 629 -7.90 -25.20 -6.44
N GLY A 630 -8.81 -26.11 -6.12
CA GLY A 630 -8.76 -26.91 -4.89
C GLY A 630 -9.09 -26.13 -3.61
N TYR A 631 -9.84 -25.02 -3.73
CA TYR A 631 -10.27 -24.20 -2.59
C TYR A 631 -11.76 -24.38 -2.35
N ARG A 632 -12.14 -24.80 -1.13
CA ARG A 632 -13.54 -24.99 -0.74
C ARG A 632 -13.87 -24.30 0.56
N SER A 633 -15.09 -23.78 0.66
CA SER A 633 -15.59 -23.16 1.89
C SER A 633 -15.64 -24.17 3.05
N THR A 634 -15.65 -25.46 2.75
CA THR A 634 -15.64 -26.56 3.73
C THR A 634 -14.24 -27.02 4.13
N ASP A 635 -13.18 -26.41 3.60
CA ASP A 635 -11.79 -26.74 3.94
C ASP A 635 -11.53 -26.55 5.45
N LYS A 636 -10.63 -27.39 5.99
CA LYS A 636 -10.17 -27.34 7.39
C LYS A 636 -8.65 -27.10 7.43
N PRO A 637 -8.12 -26.38 8.44
CA PRO A 637 -8.80 -25.84 9.62
C PRO A 637 -9.64 -24.58 9.37
N HIS A 638 -9.48 -23.95 8.20
CA HIS A 638 -10.13 -22.68 7.89
C HIS A 638 -10.82 -22.73 6.52
N PRO A 639 -12.03 -22.15 6.38
CA PRO A 639 -12.77 -22.11 5.13
C PRO A 639 -12.07 -21.23 4.10
N ARG A 640 -11.94 -21.72 2.86
CA ARG A 640 -11.25 -21.01 1.76
C ARG A 640 -12.14 -20.88 0.54
N GLY A 641 -11.89 -19.90 -0.31
CA GLY A 641 -12.62 -19.77 -1.57
C GLY A 641 -12.46 -18.41 -2.20
N GLU A 642 -13.13 -18.21 -3.33
CA GLU A 642 -13.25 -16.89 -3.93
C GLU A 642 -14.04 -15.97 -3.02
N ILE A 643 -13.51 -14.78 -2.81
CA ILE A 643 -14.14 -13.74 -2.00
C ILE A 643 -15.22 -13.05 -2.84
N LEU A 644 -16.44 -13.03 -2.32
CA LEU A 644 -17.56 -12.28 -2.88
C LEU A 644 -17.92 -11.19 -1.87
N ILE A 645 -18.03 -9.94 -2.31
CA ILE A 645 -18.41 -8.82 -1.45
C ILE A 645 -19.80 -8.34 -1.88
N GLY A 646 -20.70 -8.21 -0.91
CA GLY A 646 -22.05 -7.71 -1.09
C GLY A 646 -22.31 -6.50 -0.21
N GLY A 647 -23.02 -5.50 -0.73
CA GLY A 647 -23.38 -4.32 0.05
C GLY A 647 -23.75 -3.09 -0.77
N PRO A 648 -24.25 -2.04 -0.10
CA PRO A 648 -24.47 -0.72 -0.70
C PRO A 648 -23.21 -0.08 -1.29
N ASN A 649 -22.01 -0.48 -0.89
CA ASN A 649 -20.74 0.00 -1.45
C ASN A 649 -20.38 -0.65 -2.80
N ILE A 650 -21.12 -1.67 -3.26
CA ILE A 650 -20.85 -2.34 -4.53
C ILE A 650 -21.29 -1.46 -5.69
N THR A 651 -20.35 -1.22 -6.61
CA THR A 651 -20.51 -0.32 -7.76
C THR A 651 -21.57 -0.78 -8.76
N MET A 652 -21.93 0.11 -9.68
CA MET A 652 -22.95 -0.15 -10.70
C MET A 652 -22.47 -1.10 -11.81
N GLY A 653 -21.16 -1.37 -11.85
CA GLY A 653 -20.49 -2.17 -12.88
C GLY A 653 -19.51 -1.33 -13.71
N TYR A 654 -19.02 -1.89 -14.80
CA TYR A 654 -18.16 -1.27 -15.79
C TYR A 654 -18.96 -0.49 -16.83
N TYR A 655 -18.46 0.69 -17.18
CA TYR A 655 -19.01 1.59 -18.17
C TYR A 655 -18.98 0.92 -19.55
N LYS A 656 -20.15 0.83 -20.22
CA LYS A 656 -20.32 0.25 -21.57
C LYS A 656 -19.76 -1.17 -21.77
N ASN A 657 -19.63 -1.97 -20.71
CA ASN A 657 -19.09 -3.33 -20.80
C ASN A 657 -20.02 -4.37 -20.14
N GLU A 658 -21.10 -4.69 -20.84
CA GLU A 658 -22.15 -5.59 -20.31
C GLU A 658 -21.68 -7.03 -20.09
N ALA A 659 -20.82 -7.55 -20.98
CA ALA A 659 -20.27 -8.89 -20.85
C ALA A 659 -19.50 -9.07 -19.53
N LYS A 660 -18.64 -8.10 -19.18
CA LYS A 660 -17.93 -8.14 -17.90
C LYS A 660 -18.83 -7.86 -16.70
N ASN A 661 -19.88 -7.06 -16.87
CA ASN A 661 -20.86 -6.83 -15.81
C ASN A 661 -21.58 -8.12 -15.41
N GLN A 662 -21.97 -8.95 -16.37
CA GLN A 662 -22.66 -10.22 -16.12
C GLN A 662 -21.73 -11.31 -15.55
N GLU A 663 -20.43 -11.23 -15.86
CA GLU A 663 -19.41 -12.14 -15.31
C GLU A 663 -19.07 -11.80 -13.85
N ASP A 664 -18.85 -10.52 -13.56
CA ASP A 664 -18.26 -10.10 -12.28
C ASP A 664 -19.31 -9.67 -11.25
N PHE A 665 -20.54 -9.32 -11.66
CA PHE A 665 -21.61 -8.84 -10.77
C PHE A 665 -22.89 -9.65 -10.89
N PHE A 666 -23.57 -9.86 -9.77
CA PHE A 666 -24.93 -10.42 -9.77
C PHE A 666 -25.76 -9.82 -8.63
N VAL A 667 -27.07 -10.02 -8.69
CA VAL A 667 -28.02 -9.58 -7.66
C VAL A 667 -28.69 -10.83 -7.08
N ASP A 668 -28.72 -10.95 -5.76
CA ASP A 668 -29.37 -12.07 -5.09
C ASP A 668 -30.88 -11.87 -4.90
N GLU A 669 -31.54 -12.88 -4.32
CA GLU A 669 -32.99 -12.87 -4.04
C GLU A 669 -33.42 -11.70 -3.13
N ASN A 670 -32.52 -11.20 -2.29
CA ASN A 670 -32.76 -10.06 -1.39
C ASN A 670 -32.49 -8.71 -2.06
N ARG A 671 -32.28 -8.69 -3.39
CA ARG A 671 -31.88 -7.50 -4.17
C ARG A 671 -30.55 -6.90 -3.74
N GLN A 672 -29.71 -7.65 -3.02
CA GLN A 672 -28.35 -7.25 -2.69
C GLN A 672 -27.46 -7.47 -3.92
N ARG A 673 -26.69 -6.47 -4.29
CA ARG A 673 -25.68 -6.60 -5.34
C ARG A 673 -24.41 -7.21 -4.76
N TRP A 674 -23.86 -8.19 -5.47
CA TRP A 674 -22.63 -8.91 -5.14
C TRP A 674 -21.60 -8.73 -6.25
N PHE A 675 -20.34 -8.64 -5.84
CA PHE A 675 -19.18 -8.59 -6.72
C PHE A 675 -18.28 -9.80 -6.49
N CYS A 676 -17.99 -10.53 -7.56
CA CYS A 676 -17.03 -11.61 -7.61
C CYS A 676 -15.62 -11.01 -7.77
N THR A 677 -14.83 -11.00 -6.69
CA THR A 677 -13.56 -10.27 -6.68
C THR A 677 -12.47 -10.89 -7.54
N GLY A 678 -12.59 -12.18 -7.87
CA GLY A 678 -11.50 -12.94 -8.47
C GLY A 678 -10.32 -13.21 -7.53
N ASP A 679 -10.42 -12.84 -6.25
CA ASP A 679 -9.40 -13.03 -5.22
C ASP A 679 -9.79 -14.19 -4.30
N ILE A 680 -8.81 -14.99 -3.90
CA ILE A 680 -8.99 -16.14 -2.99
C ILE A 680 -8.65 -15.72 -1.56
N GLY A 681 -9.55 -16.03 -0.63
CA GLY A 681 -9.42 -15.71 0.78
C GLY A 681 -9.62 -16.90 1.69
N VAL A 682 -9.22 -16.71 2.94
CA VAL A 682 -9.46 -17.62 4.06
C VAL A 682 -9.95 -16.85 5.27
N PHE A 683 -11.04 -17.32 5.88
CA PHE A 683 -11.54 -16.75 7.13
C PHE A 683 -10.94 -17.48 8.33
N HIS A 684 -10.46 -16.71 9.30
CA HIS A 684 -10.04 -17.23 10.60
C HIS A 684 -11.22 -17.29 11.57
N GLU A 685 -11.04 -18.00 12.69
CA GLU A 685 -12.07 -18.22 13.71
C GLU A 685 -12.58 -16.91 14.35
N ASP A 686 -11.74 -15.87 14.39
CA ASP A 686 -12.11 -14.53 14.86
C ASP A 686 -12.84 -13.69 13.81
N GLY A 687 -13.11 -14.23 12.62
CA GLY A 687 -13.78 -13.54 11.53
C GLY A 687 -12.88 -12.58 10.74
N CYS A 688 -11.56 -12.60 10.99
CA CYS A 688 -10.61 -11.88 10.14
C CYS A 688 -10.37 -12.63 8.82
N LEU A 689 -10.37 -11.89 7.72
CA LEU A 689 -10.03 -12.38 6.40
C LEU A 689 -8.51 -12.31 6.20
N LYS A 690 -7.96 -13.32 5.54
CA LYS A 690 -6.61 -13.29 4.96
C LYS A 690 -6.72 -13.57 3.47
N ILE A 691 -6.03 -12.75 2.68
CA ILE A 691 -5.94 -12.95 1.23
C ILE A 691 -4.86 -13.99 0.97
N ILE A 692 -5.18 -14.98 0.14
CA ILE A 692 -4.22 -15.98 -0.34
C ILE A 692 -3.52 -15.43 -1.58
N ASP A 693 -4.28 -15.23 -2.66
CA ASP A 693 -3.80 -14.58 -3.89
C ASP A 693 -4.97 -14.32 -4.85
N ARG A 694 -4.69 -13.75 -6.02
CA ARG A 694 -5.64 -13.61 -7.12
C ARG A 694 -5.76 -14.92 -7.90
N LYS A 695 -6.96 -15.29 -8.34
CA LYS A 695 -7.18 -16.47 -9.21
C LYS A 695 -6.28 -16.47 -10.46
N LYS A 696 -6.02 -15.28 -11.03
CA LYS A 696 -5.19 -15.10 -12.22
C LYS A 696 -3.68 -15.18 -11.92
N ASP A 697 -3.27 -14.87 -10.70
CA ASP A 697 -1.86 -14.89 -10.28
C ASP A 697 -1.46 -16.25 -9.68
N LEU A 698 -2.43 -17.13 -9.41
CA LEU A 698 -2.20 -18.52 -9.03
C LEU A 698 -1.87 -19.36 -10.26
N VAL A 699 -0.59 -19.73 -10.37
CA VAL A 699 -0.11 -20.60 -11.45
C VAL A 699 0.05 -22.01 -10.92
N LYS A 700 -0.52 -22.98 -11.63
CA LYS A 700 -0.35 -24.41 -11.34
C LYS A 700 0.87 -24.92 -12.09
N LEU A 701 1.93 -25.29 -11.37
CA LEU A 701 3.10 -25.93 -11.98
C LEU A 701 2.74 -27.32 -12.53
N GLN A 702 3.60 -27.86 -13.41
CA GLN A 702 3.41 -29.19 -14.00
C GLN A 702 3.28 -30.30 -12.93
N ALA A 703 3.93 -30.13 -11.78
CA ALA A 703 3.84 -31.05 -10.63
C ALA A 703 2.46 -31.04 -9.93
N GLY A 704 1.57 -30.12 -10.31
CA GLY A 704 0.22 -29.98 -9.76
C GLY A 704 0.10 -29.02 -8.59
N GLU A 705 1.22 -28.48 -8.11
CA GLU A 705 1.30 -27.50 -7.03
C GLU A 705 0.92 -26.11 -7.52
N TYR A 706 0.17 -25.36 -6.71
CA TYR A 706 -0.18 -23.96 -7.00
C TYR A 706 0.81 -23.02 -6.33
N VAL A 707 1.41 -22.13 -7.13
CA VAL A 707 2.30 -21.07 -6.65
C VAL A 707 1.55 -19.75 -6.61
N SER A 708 1.63 -19.08 -5.48
CA SER A 708 1.17 -17.70 -5.31
C SER A 708 2.31 -16.73 -5.63
N LEU A 709 2.28 -16.16 -6.84
CA LEU A 709 3.35 -15.26 -7.31
C LEU A 709 3.45 -13.99 -6.43
N GLY A 710 2.30 -13.43 -6.03
CA GLY A 710 2.27 -12.23 -5.18
C GLY A 710 2.84 -12.47 -3.78
N LYS A 711 2.61 -13.65 -3.20
CA LYS A 711 3.21 -14.07 -1.92
C LYS A 711 4.72 -14.14 -2.02
N VAL A 712 5.24 -14.82 -3.05
CA VAL A 712 6.68 -14.97 -3.28
C VAL A 712 7.35 -13.60 -3.38
N GLU A 713 6.79 -12.71 -4.19
CA GLU A 713 7.31 -11.34 -4.37
C GLU A 713 7.33 -10.55 -3.06
N SER A 714 6.21 -10.52 -2.33
CA SER A 714 6.10 -9.78 -1.07
C SER A 714 7.09 -10.27 -0.01
N MET A 715 7.37 -11.58 0.02
CA MET A 715 8.32 -12.16 0.97
C MET A 715 9.78 -11.89 0.58
N LEU A 716 10.11 -12.01 -0.71
CA LEU A 716 11.46 -11.79 -1.22
C LEU A 716 11.87 -10.31 -1.24
N LYS A 717 10.92 -9.36 -1.32
CA LYS A 717 11.20 -7.91 -1.22
C LYS A 717 11.92 -7.50 0.07
N ASN A 718 11.84 -8.29 1.13
CA ASN A 718 12.58 -8.08 2.37
C ASN A 718 14.08 -8.40 2.28
N CYS A 719 14.54 -9.04 1.20
CA CYS A 719 15.94 -9.32 0.96
C CYS A 719 16.70 -8.00 0.67
N PRO A 720 17.79 -7.68 1.39
CA PRO A 720 18.55 -6.44 1.17
C PRO A 720 19.12 -6.28 -0.24
N LEU A 721 19.35 -7.41 -0.93
CA LEU A 721 19.86 -7.44 -2.30
C LEU A 721 18.81 -7.01 -3.33
N ILE A 722 17.52 -7.15 -3.01
CA ILE A 722 16.41 -6.91 -3.94
C ILE A 722 15.86 -5.51 -3.71
N ASP A 723 15.81 -4.69 -4.75
CA ASP A 723 15.01 -3.47 -4.75
C ASP A 723 13.56 -3.79 -5.16
N ASN A 724 13.41 -4.42 -6.32
CA ASN A 724 12.13 -4.93 -6.83
C ASN A 724 12.27 -6.34 -7.43
N ILE A 725 11.19 -7.13 -7.39
CA ILE A 725 11.16 -8.50 -7.90
C ILE A 725 9.80 -8.81 -8.53
N CYS A 726 9.80 -9.54 -9.63
CA CYS A 726 8.62 -10.13 -10.25
C CYS A 726 8.86 -11.63 -10.40
N ALA A 727 8.04 -12.44 -9.73
CA ALA A 727 8.03 -13.88 -9.89
C ALA A 727 7.21 -14.23 -11.14
N TYR A 728 7.71 -15.20 -11.91
CA TYR A 728 7.02 -15.73 -13.07
C TYR A 728 7.03 -17.26 -13.04
N ALA A 729 5.90 -17.86 -13.35
CA ALA A 729 5.74 -19.30 -13.47
C ALA A 729 4.92 -19.61 -14.72
N ASN A 730 5.21 -20.75 -15.34
CA ASN A 730 4.41 -21.30 -16.43
C ASN A 730 3.86 -22.68 -16.02
N SER A 731 2.66 -23.03 -16.50
CA SER A 731 2.00 -24.30 -16.15
C SER A 731 2.67 -25.52 -16.76
N ASP A 732 3.38 -25.34 -17.86
CA ASP A 732 4.15 -26.40 -18.52
C ASP A 732 5.48 -26.70 -17.81
N GLU A 733 5.85 -25.88 -16.81
CA GLU A 733 7.14 -25.91 -16.16
C GLU A 733 7.04 -26.42 -14.72
N THR A 734 8.16 -26.95 -14.22
CA THR A 734 8.25 -27.54 -12.87
C THR A 734 8.73 -26.57 -11.80
N TYR A 735 9.11 -25.34 -12.18
CA TYR A 735 9.71 -24.37 -11.27
C TYR A 735 9.40 -22.91 -11.64
N VAL A 736 9.59 -22.04 -10.65
CA VAL A 736 9.41 -20.59 -10.75
C VAL A 736 10.72 -19.92 -11.17
N ILE A 737 10.64 -18.82 -11.91
CA ILE A 737 11.76 -17.92 -12.23
C ILE A 737 11.47 -16.50 -11.71
N GLY A 738 12.48 -15.64 -11.64
CA GLY A 738 12.32 -14.28 -11.12
C GLY A 738 13.07 -13.21 -11.90
N PHE A 739 12.45 -12.05 -12.12
CA PHE A 739 13.14 -10.85 -12.60
C PHE A 739 13.43 -9.96 -11.39
N VAL A 740 14.67 -9.52 -11.24
CA VAL A 740 15.13 -8.83 -10.03
C VAL A 740 15.82 -7.52 -10.42
N VAL A 741 15.34 -6.41 -9.86
CA VAL A 741 16.08 -5.14 -9.82
C VAL A 741 16.91 -5.15 -8.55
N PRO A 742 18.25 -5.27 -8.62
CA PRO A 742 19.08 -5.35 -7.44
C PRO A 742 19.30 -3.98 -6.79
N ASN A 743 19.41 -3.95 -5.47
CA ASN A 743 19.79 -2.75 -4.76
C ASN A 743 21.28 -2.44 -5.04
N GLN A 744 21.55 -1.34 -5.73
CA GLN A 744 22.89 -1.01 -6.23
C GLN A 744 23.98 -1.04 -5.14
N LYS A 745 23.71 -0.50 -3.95
CA LYS A 745 24.69 -0.47 -2.84
C LYS A 745 25.05 -1.89 -2.37
N HIS A 746 24.04 -2.70 -2.09
CA HIS A 746 24.24 -4.07 -1.57
C HIS A 746 24.79 -5.00 -2.65
N PHE A 747 24.37 -4.82 -3.90
CA PHE A 747 24.83 -5.60 -5.03
C PHE A 747 26.31 -5.37 -5.34
N LEU A 748 26.76 -4.11 -5.34
CA LEU A 748 28.18 -3.77 -5.48
C LEU A 748 29.01 -4.27 -4.30
N ALA A 749 28.48 -4.21 -3.07
CA ALA A 749 29.15 -4.77 -1.90
C ALA A 749 29.33 -6.29 -2.01
N LEU A 750 28.31 -7.01 -2.50
CA LEU A 750 28.38 -8.45 -2.75
C LEU A 750 29.41 -8.76 -3.85
N ALA A 751 29.41 -8.02 -4.95
CA ALA A 751 30.39 -8.19 -6.03
C ALA A 751 31.83 -8.03 -5.52
N ASN A 752 32.08 -7.00 -4.70
CA ASN A 752 33.38 -6.75 -4.09
C ASN A 752 33.80 -7.87 -3.13
N GLN A 753 32.88 -8.42 -2.34
CA GLN A 753 33.16 -9.52 -1.41
C GLN A 753 33.62 -10.79 -2.14
N TYR A 754 33.07 -11.06 -3.33
CA TYR A 754 33.40 -12.22 -4.15
C TYR A 754 34.44 -11.91 -5.25
N GLY A 755 35.02 -10.70 -5.26
CA GLY A 755 36.09 -10.31 -6.17
C GLY A 755 35.65 -10.07 -7.62
N VAL A 756 34.35 -9.91 -7.89
CA VAL A 756 33.82 -9.63 -9.23
C VAL A 756 33.89 -8.12 -9.49
N ARG A 757 34.66 -7.70 -10.50
CA ARG A 757 34.83 -6.30 -10.88
C ARG A 757 34.03 -5.99 -12.14
N GLY A 758 33.39 -4.82 -12.17
CA GLY A 758 32.65 -4.33 -13.32
C GLY A 758 31.81 -3.10 -12.97
N VAL A 759 31.30 -2.42 -13.99
CA VAL A 759 30.27 -1.38 -13.80
C VAL A 759 28.93 -2.05 -13.46
N PHE A 760 28.04 -1.36 -12.75
CA PHE A 760 26.77 -1.93 -12.29
C PHE A 760 25.96 -2.63 -13.40
N GLU A 761 25.90 -2.03 -14.59
CA GLU A 761 25.22 -2.61 -15.76
C GLU A 761 25.89 -3.89 -16.26
N GLU A 762 27.22 -3.94 -16.28
CA GLU A 762 27.99 -5.13 -16.67
C GLU A 762 27.80 -6.26 -15.65
N LEU A 763 27.77 -5.91 -14.36
CA LEU A 763 27.57 -6.87 -13.27
C LEU A 763 26.16 -7.48 -13.31
N CYS A 764 25.14 -6.72 -13.69
CA CYS A 764 23.78 -7.26 -13.87
C CYS A 764 23.72 -8.28 -15.02
N ASN A 765 24.53 -8.10 -16.07
CA ASN A 765 24.58 -9.02 -17.21
C ASN A 765 25.53 -10.21 -17.01
N SER A 766 26.25 -10.27 -15.89
CA SER A 766 27.23 -11.33 -15.60
C SER A 766 26.56 -12.58 -15.03
N LYS A 767 26.74 -13.72 -15.70
CA LYS A 767 26.26 -15.04 -15.21
C LYS A 767 26.78 -15.37 -13.80
N ALA A 768 28.02 -15.01 -13.49
CA ALA A 768 28.60 -15.26 -12.17
C ALA A 768 27.86 -14.48 -11.07
N MET A 769 27.47 -13.23 -11.35
CA MET A 769 26.68 -12.43 -10.41
C MET A 769 25.24 -12.90 -10.31
N GLU A 770 24.64 -13.37 -11.40
CA GLU A 770 23.30 -13.97 -11.41
C GLU A 770 23.24 -15.19 -10.47
N GLU A 771 24.24 -16.09 -10.53
CA GLU A 771 24.34 -17.26 -9.64
C GLU A 771 24.58 -16.88 -8.17
N LEU A 772 25.42 -15.87 -7.90
CA LEU A 772 25.67 -15.39 -6.54
C LEU A 772 24.42 -14.75 -5.94
N ALA A 773 23.73 -13.89 -6.70
CA ALA A 773 22.49 -13.27 -6.28
C ALA A 773 21.40 -14.32 -6.02
N LEU A 774 21.29 -15.34 -6.88
CA LEU A 774 20.34 -16.45 -6.70
C LEU A 774 20.58 -17.20 -5.38
N LYS A 775 21.84 -17.46 -4.99
CA LYS A 775 22.15 -18.10 -3.70
C LYS A 775 21.63 -17.29 -2.52
N VAL A 776 21.92 -15.99 -2.49
CA VAL A 776 21.46 -15.08 -1.42
C VAL A 776 19.94 -15.00 -1.37
N ILE A 777 19.29 -14.92 -2.54
CA ILE A 777 17.83 -14.89 -2.65
C ILE A 777 17.21 -16.21 -2.17
N THR A 778 17.82 -17.34 -2.48
CA THR A 778 17.37 -18.67 -2.03
C THR A 778 17.46 -18.79 -0.51
N GLU A 779 18.54 -18.33 0.10
CA GLU A 779 18.69 -18.29 1.56
C GLU A 779 17.63 -17.40 2.21
N ALA A 780 17.38 -16.22 1.65
CA ALA A 780 16.32 -15.32 2.11
C ALA A 780 14.92 -15.95 1.97
N ALA A 781 14.66 -16.66 0.88
CA ALA A 781 13.39 -17.36 0.64
C ALA A 781 13.11 -18.44 1.69
N LEU A 782 14.12 -19.25 2.01
CA LEU A 782 14.04 -20.28 3.04
C LEU A 782 13.85 -19.67 4.43
N ALA A 783 14.56 -18.57 4.73
CA ALA A 783 14.39 -17.84 5.98
C ALA A 783 12.98 -17.23 6.12
N ALA A 784 12.35 -16.88 5.00
CA ALA A 784 10.98 -16.40 4.95
C ALA A 784 9.93 -17.52 5.08
N GLN A 785 10.33 -18.81 5.06
CA GLN A 785 9.41 -19.97 5.06
C GLN A 785 8.61 -20.11 3.76
N LEU A 786 9.22 -19.79 2.60
CA LEU A 786 8.67 -20.20 1.31
C LEU A 786 8.89 -21.70 1.11
N GLU A 787 7.91 -22.36 0.49
CA GLU A 787 8.03 -23.76 0.12
C GLU A 787 9.03 -23.93 -1.03
N ARG A 788 9.69 -25.09 -1.14
CA ARG A 788 10.77 -25.29 -2.13
C ARG A 788 10.33 -25.07 -3.58
N PHE A 789 9.07 -25.35 -3.89
CA PHE A 789 8.50 -25.15 -5.22
C PHE A 789 8.10 -23.68 -5.50
N GLU A 790 7.98 -22.85 -4.45
CA GLU A 790 7.70 -21.41 -4.56
C GLU A 790 8.98 -20.59 -4.81
N ILE A 791 10.16 -21.13 -4.49
CA ILE A 791 11.44 -20.42 -4.60
C ILE A 791 11.88 -20.35 -6.07
N PRO A 792 12.19 -19.15 -6.60
CA PRO A 792 12.75 -19.02 -7.94
C PRO A 792 14.03 -19.85 -8.12
N ARG A 793 14.08 -20.72 -9.13
CA ARG A 793 15.29 -21.52 -9.44
C ARG A 793 16.28 -20.80 -10.35
N LYS A 794 15.82 -19.81 -11.10
CA LYS A 794 16.64 -18.97 -11.98
C LYS A 794 16.14 -17.54 -11.87
N ILE A 795 17.05 -16.59 -12.04
CA ILE A 795 16.73 -15.16 -12.03
C ILE A 795 17.33 -14.45 -13.24
N SER A 796 16.76 -13.31 -13.62
CA SER A 796 17.40 -12.33 -14.49
C SER A 796 17.54 -11.01 -13.73
N LEU A 797 18.73 -10.40 -13.77
CA LEU A 797 19.02 -9.15 -13.10
C LEU A 797 18.81 -7.97 -14.06
N SER A 798 18.08 -6.96 -13.62
CA SER A 798 17.80 -5.77 -14.41
C SER A 798 18.55 -4.55 -13.86
N PRO A 799 19.36 -3.86 -14.69
CA PRO A 799 20.07 -2.67 -14.26
C PRO A 799 19.14 -1.46 -14.12
N ASP A 800 18.03 -1.42 -14.87
CA ASP A 800 17.10 -0.30 -14.87
C ASP A 800 16.04 -0.44 -13.77
N PRO A 801 15.82 0.60 -12.94
CA PRO A 801 14.76 0.57 -11.95
C PRO A 801 13.37 0.60 -12.62
N TRP A 802 12.45 -0.20 -12.10
CA TRP A 802 11.06 -0.19 -12.55
C TRP A 802 10.33 1.04 -12.02
N THR A 803 9.78 1.84 -12.92
CA THR A 803 9.08 3.09 -12.59
C THR A 803 7.74 3.17 -13.33
N PRO A 804 6.79 4.01 -12.87
CA PRO A 804 5.56 4.25 -13.62
C PRO A 804 5.83 4.78 -15.04
N GLU A 805 6.92 5.55 -15.21
CA GLU A 805 7.37 6.11 -16.48
C GLU A 805 7.85 5.04 -17.47
N THR A 806 8.54 3.99 -17.00
CA THR A 806 8.92 2.84 -17.85
C THR A 806 7.73 1.95 -18.21
N GLY A 807 6.57 2.16 -17.57
CA GLY A 807 5.36 1.39 -17.82
C GLY A 807 5.38 -0.03 -17.25
N LEU A 808 6.42 -0.42 -16.48
CA LEU A 808 6.58 -1.75 -15.88
C LEU A 808 5.85 -1.89 -14.54
N VAL A 809 5.53 -0.77 -13.90
CA VAL A 809 4.68 -0.71 -12.70
C VAL A 809 3.53 0.28 -12.92
N THR A 810 2.47 0.15 -12.12
CA THR A 810 1.41 1.16 -12.01
C THR A 810 1.85 2.34 -11.15
N ASP A 811 1.06 3.40 -11.11
CA ASP A 811 1.35 4.59 -10.27
C ASP A 811 1.31 4.31 -8.78
N ALA A 812 0.54 3.29 -8.40
CA ALA A 812 0.54 2.75 -7.05
C ALA A 812 1.72 1.78 -6.83
N PHE A 813 2.72 1.78 -7.72
CA PHE A 813 3.90 0.90 -7.74
C PHE A 813 3.56 -0.60 -7.73
N LYS A 814 2.45 -1.00 -8.36
CA LYS A 814 2.08 -2.43 -8.51
C LYS A 814 2.69 -2.98 -9.80
N LEU A 815 3.16 -4.22 -9.78
CA LEU A 815 3.76 -4.88 -10.95
C LEU A 815 2.73 -5.06 -12.08
N LYS A 816 3.10 -4.68 -13.29
CA LYS A 816 2.33 -4.93 -14.50
C LYS A 816 2.85 -6.20 -15.18
N ARG A 817 2.31 -7.35 -14.78
CA ARG A 817 2.84 -8.68 -15.14
C ARG A 817 2.90 -8.95 -16.65
N ILE A 818 1.91 -8.49 -17.43
CA ILE A 818 1.90 -8.72 -18.88
C ILE A 818 3.03 -7.95 -19.54
N GLU A 819 3.17 -6.68 -19.18
CA GLU A 819 4.20 -5.77 -19.67
C GLU A 819 5.59 -6.26 -19.27
N LEU A 820 5.75 -6.72 -18.02
CA LEU A 820 6.99 -7.37 -17.55
C LEU A 820 7.30 -8.66 -18.32
N LYS A 821 6.30 -9.51 -18.57
CA LYS A 821 6.47 -10.73 -19.39
C LYS A 821 6.94 -10.38 -20.80
N THR A 822 6.32 -9.39 -21.44
CA THR A 822 6.71 -8.93 -22.77
C THR A 822 8.12 -8.34 -22.77
N HIS A 823 8.47 -7.56 -21.76
CA HIS A 823 9.81 -6.96 -21.64
C HIS A 823 10.91 -8.00 -21.44
N TYR A 824 10.68 -9.02 -20.61
CA TYR A 824 11.65 -10.08 -20.30
C TYR A 824 11.47 -11.37 -21.13
N GLN A 825 10.78 -11.32 -22.27
CA GLN A 825 10.44 -12.51 -23.05
C GLN A 825 11.67 -13.34 -23.46
N SER A 826 12.76 -12.68 -23.87
CA SER A 826 14.03 -13.34 -24.20
C SER A 826 14.68 -14.04 -23.00
N ASP A 827 14.56 -13.44 -21.81
CA ASP A 827 15.11 -14.04 -20.58
C ASP A 827 14.26 -15.21 -20.09
N ILE A 828 12.94 -15.15 -20.28
CA ILE A 828 12.02 -16.27 -20.00
C ILE A 828 12.43 -17.49 -20.83
N GLU A 829 12.62 -17.29 -22.14
CA GLU A 829 13.06 -18.34 -23.05
C GLU A 829 14.43 -18.88 -22.63
N ARG A 830 15.40 -18.01 -22.33
CA ARG A 830 16.72 -18.42 -21.82
C ARG A 830 16.64 -19.23 -20.52
N MET A 831 15.77 -18.85 -19.59
CA MET A 831 15.67 -19.50 -18.28
C MET A 831 14.92 -20.83 -18.35
N TYR A 832 13.80 -20.92 -19.06
CA TYR A 832 13.09 -22.20 -19.20
C TYR A 832 13.74 -23.16 -20.20
N GLY A 833 14.71 -22.69 -20.98
CA GLY A 833 15.43 -23.52 -21.93
C GLY A 833 14.68 -23.62 -23.25
N GLY A 834 14.31 -22.46 -23.81
CA GLY A 834 13.88 -22.33 -25.20
C GLY A 834 14.83 -23.12 -26.10
N LYS A 835 14.24 -23.96 -26.94
CA LYS A 835 14.91 -24.88 -27.86
C LYS A 835 16.02 -24.23 -28.67
#